data_AF-A0AAE1Y4V2-F1
#
_entry.id   AF-A0AAE1Y4V2-F1
#
_cell.length_a   1.000
_cell.length_b   1.000
_cell.length_c   1.000
_cell.angle_alpha   90.00
_cell.angle_beta   90.00
_cell.angle_gamma   90.00
#
_symmetry.space_group_name_H-M   'P 1'
#
loop_
_entity.id
_entity.type
_entity.pdbx_description
1 polymer ?
#
loop_
_entity_poly.entity_id
_entity_poly.type
_entity_poly.pdbx_seq_one_letter_code
_entity_poly.pdbx_strand_id
1 'polypeptide(L)'
;MMISFPGLSKLKTKPVVYQDVLSAIDPGTLEQLKELSSKRKAIEVSINESSSVTEAIAREMSGGLTSRCEQEIQKLERYLPLLENLVYHVNLHRKNRAMTCWISGLNVRWSSVLTPSSIFHLQGPKFYQVNDIYFELGMTLFLYGVLLREQALEVMSSDLVQSATLFRKAAGLYKYLAQEVLISLSTNQERPPEATPSVSSIMSLICLAEAQAVAASKAEKNGKTEGLLAKLHWGVIEFLVEALNMWQVTTKECKDISSRLLDFILSCKTLHEMTSYKYLSESLKKDGKIGTAVGVLRLALANAKKNVPKEEPWTSVYKQVIDELTGLLRKYEHENEFVWREKVPCDDELPFPQGTIMATQISSFHYFPKPCLRKPMSPLSATHFILPQETPFSSNSSTLKLSTSRLCKKVSALVSEEKIVESSDSGTDVFKLTYLEGNSWLWEVGGVRILVDPILVGNLDFGIPWLYDAAKKFLKNFKLDDLPEIDCLLITQSLDDHCHLKTLKPLSQKLPNLRVISTPNAKALLDPLFSNVTYLEPGQASEIQLSDGSSVKIQATAGPVFGPPWQRPENGYLVTSPEGQLRLYYEPHCVYDENFLENKRADIVITPVIKQLLPNFTLVSGQEDAVRLSKLLQAKFIVPMQNGDLDSKGLLSSLIEAQGTIESFKEILSKELPDAKVVEPTAGVPVEISAPMNSS
;
A
#
# COMPACT_ATOMS: atom_id res chain seq x y z
N MET A 1 26.22 -14.16 -4.62
CA MET A 1 27.02 -14.56 -3.44
C MET A 1 26.88 -13.47 -2.38
N MET A 2 26.16 -13.73 -1.29
CA MET A 2 25.86 -12.73 -0.25
C MET A 2 25.70 -13.44 1.10
N ILE A 3 26.20 -12.83 2.17
CA ILE A 3 25.96 -13.29 3.54
C ILE A 3 24.89 -12.42 4.20
N SER A 4 24.10 -13.01 5.10
CA SER A 4 23.06 -12.30 5.86
C SER A 4 23.38 -12.30 7.34
N PHE A 5 22.97 -11.25 8.06
CA PHE A 5 23.08 -11.21 9.52
C PHE A 5 21.93 -12.01 10.16
N PRO A 6 22.19 -13.14 10.83
CA PRO A 6 21.12 -13.98 11.35
C PRO A 6 20.43 -13.37 12.58
N GLY A 7 19.10 -13.38 12.57
CA GLY A 7 18.27 -13.19 13.77
C GLY A 7 17.98 -11.74 14.14
N LEU A 8 18.06 -10.79 13.21
CA LEU A 8 17.65 -9.40 13.50
C LEU A 8 16.15 -9.27 13.78
N SER A 9 15.31 -10.13 13.19
CA SER A 9 13.86 -10.13 13.44
C SER A 9 13.46 -10.66 14.82
N LYS A 10 14.40 -11.20 15.61
CA LYS A 10 14.14 -11.77 16.95
C LYS A 10 13.96 -10.72 18.06
N LEU A 11 13.61 -9.48 17.69
CA LEU A 11 13.22 -8.45 18.64
C LEU A 11 11.96 -8.88 19.40
N LYS A 12 11.92 -8.57 20.68
CA LYS A 12 10.79 -8.86 21.57
C LYS A 12 10.32 -7.57 22.23
N THR A 13 9.03 -7.49 22.53
CA THR A 13 8.44 -6.34 23.21
C THR A 13 7.56 -6.79 24.36
N LYS A 14 7.39 -5.96 25.38
CA LYS A 14 6.43 -6.23 26.47
C LYS A 14 5.04 -5.69 26.11
N PRO A 15 3.98 -6.21 26.78
CA PRO A 15 2.65 -5.68 26.61
C PRO A 15 2.57 -4.18 26.94
N VAL A 16 1.86 -3.45 26.10
CA VAL A 16 1.48 -2.05 26.30
C VAL A 16 0.01 -1.95 25.93
N VAL A 17 -0.79 -1.41 26.84
CA VAL A 17 -2.23 -1.20 26.67
C VAL A 17 -2.49 0.29 26.85
N TYR A 18 -2.73 0.99 25.75
CA TYR A 18 -2.81 2.45 25.71
C TYR A 18 -4.00 2.98 26.52
N GLN A 19 -5.18 2.37 26.41
CA GLN A 19 -6.37 2.82 27.12
C GLN A 19 -6.31 2.66 28.65
N ASP A 20 -5.38 1.83 29.16
CA ASP A 20 -5.19 1.64 30.60
C ASP A 20 -4.38 2.79 31.22
N VAL A 21 -3.64 3.54 30.39
CA VAL A 21 -2.73 4.60 30.82
C VAL A 21 -3.19 5.97 30.32
N LEU A 22 -3.61 6.06 29.05
CA LEU A 22 -4.12 7.26 28.42
C LEU A 22 -5.63 7.37 28.69
N SER A 23 -6.04 8.39 29.44
CA SER A 23 -7.44 8.61 29.77
C SER A 23 -8.22 9.14 28.56
N ALA A 24 -9.31 8.45 28.19
CA ALA A 24 -10.28 8.91 27.20
C ALA A 24 -11.48 9.58 27.87
N ILE A 25 -11.88 10.76 27.38
CA ILE A 25 -13.02 11.52 27.91
C ILE A 25 -14.31 11.18 27.14
N ASP A 26 -14.18 10.76 25.88
CA ASP A 26 -15.30 10.38 25.02
C ASP A 26 -15.14 8.94 24.48
N PRO A 27 -16.26 8.28 24.11
CA PRO A 27 -16.24 6.92 23.59
C PRO A 27 -15.42 6.75 22.30
N GLY A 28 -15.32 7.79 21.46
CA GLY A 28 -14.58 7.74 20.20
C GLY A 28 -13.08 7.66 20.42
N THR A 29 -12.54 8.52 21.30
CA THR A 29 -11.12 8.46 21.71
C THR A 29 -10.79 7.14 22.39
N LEU A 30 -11.69 6.62 23.23
CA LEU A 30 -11.49 5.31 23.87
C LEU A 30 -11.38 4.19 22.83
N GLU A 31 -12.22 4.22 21.80
CA GLU A 31 -12.19 3.22 20.73
C GLU A 31 -10.89 3.28 19.91
N GLN A 32 -10.40 4.49 19.61
CA GLN A 32 -9.11 4.67 18.94
C GLN A 32 -7.93 4.13 19.77
N LEU A 33 -7.95 4.34 21.10
CA LEU A 33 -6.92 3.81 22.00
C LEU A 33 -6.98 2.27 22.08
N LYS A 34 -8.19 1.68 22.10
CA LYS A 34 -8.37 0.23 22.03
C LYS A 34 -7.88 -0.34 20.71
N GLU A 35 -8.15 0.34 19.59
CA GLU A 35 -7.65 -0.05 18.28
C GLU A 35 -6.12 -0.04 18.27
N LEU A 36 -5.49 1.04 18.73
CA LEU A 36 -4.03 1.17 18.83
C LEU A 36 -3.43 0.02 19.67
N SER A 37 -4.01 -0.28 20.84
CA SER A 37 -3.61 -1.42 21.68
C SER A 37 -3.76 -2.76 20.99
N SER A 38 -4.88 -2.97 20.28
CA SER A 38 -5.15 -4.21 19.55
C SER A 38 -4.14 -4.43 18.42
N LYS A 39 -3.85 -3.40 17.61
CA LYS A 39 -2.86 -3.50 16.52
C LYS A 39 -1.46 -3.74 17.08
N ARG A 40 -1.07 -3.03 18.16
CA ARG A 40 0.21 -3.28 18.83
C ARG A 40 0.31 -4.70 19.39
N LYS A 41 -0.78 -5.21 19.99
CA LYS A 41 -0.82 -6.56 20.56
C LYS A 41 -0.62 -7.64 19.48
N ALA A 42 -1.17 -7.43 18.29
CA ALA A 42 -0.97 -8.36 17.16
C ALA A 42 0.52 -8.47 16.77
N ILE A 43 1.26 -7.35 16.79
CA ILE A 43 2.71 -7.34 16.56
C ILE A 43 3.42 -8.04 17.70
N GLU A 44 3.14 -7.65 18.95
CA GLU A 44 3.76 -8.25 20.15
C GLU A 44 3.63 -9.77 20.16
N VAL A 45 2.42 -10.29 19.95
CA VAL A 45 2.13 -11.73 19.99
C VAL A 45 2.95 -12.49 18.95
N SER A 46 3.09 -11.89 17.76
CA SER A 46 3.81 -12.48 16.65
C SER A 46 5.32 -12.48 16.84
N ILE A 47 5.91 -11.32 17.16
CA ILE A 47 7.37 -11.21 17.32
C ILE A 47 7.88 -11.92 18.58
N ASN A 48 7.06 -12.01 19.62
CA ASN A 48 7.40 -12.76 20.83
C ASN A 48 7.25 -14.29 20.64
N GLU A 49 6.71 -14.74 19.51
CA GLU A 49 6.41 -16.15 19.22
C GLU A 49 5.50 -16.77 20.30
N SER A 50 4.56 -15.94 20.81
CA SER A 50 3.63 -16.32 21.87
C SER A 50 2.23 -16.70 21.34
N SER A 51 2.09 -16.70 20.01
CA SER A 51 0.86 -17.09 19.33
C SER A 51 0.67 -18.61 19.35
N SER A 52 -0.52 -19.07 19.71
CA SER A 52 -0.96 -20.46 19.48
C SER A 52 -1.64 -20.66 18.13
N VAL A 53 -1.67 -19.62 17.28
CA VAL A 53 -2.31 -19.62 15.96
C VAL A 53 -1.48 -20.46 14.99
N THR A 54 -2.14 -21.39 14.29
CA THR A 54 -1.49 -22.22 13.27
C THR A 54 -1.13 -21.40 12.03
N GLU A 55 -0.14 -21.84 11.26
CA GLU A 55 0.29 -21.16 10.02
C GLU A 55 -0.87 -20.99 9.02
N ALA A 56 -1.79 -21.95 8.95
CA ALA A 56 -2.99 -21.86 8.12
C ALA A 56 -3.92 -20.72 8.55
N ILE A 57 -4.15 -20.55 9.86
CA ILE A 57 -4.99 -19.47 10.38
C ILE A 57 -4.27 -18.12 10.22
N ALA A 58 -2.95 -18.06 10.45
CA ALA A 58 -2.17 -16.84 10.22
C ALA A 58 -2.21 -16.40 8.75
N ARG A 59 -2.19 -17.35 7.82
CA ARG A 59 -2.40 -17.12 6.38
C ARG A 59 -3.79 -16.58 6.07
N GLU A 60 -4.84 -17.16 6.66
CA GLU A 60 -6.21 -16.67 6.46
C GLU A 60 -6.38 -15.24 7.00
N MET A 61 -5.91 -14.98 8.23
CA MET A 61 -5.98 -13.67 8.89
C MET A 61 -5.22 -12.56 8.14
N SER A 62 -4.24 -12.93 7.31
CA SER A 62 -3.43 -12.01 6.52
C SER A 62 -3.94 -11.83 5.08
N GLY A 63 -5.08 -12.41 4.73
CA GLY A 63 -5.65 -12.33 3.38
C GLY A 63 -4.98 -13.27 2.38
N GLY A 64 -4.48 -14.41 2.84
CA GLY A 64 -3.89 -15.46 2.00
C GLY A 64 -2.37 -15.38 1.85
N LEU A 65 -1.70 -14.38 2.43
CA LEU A 65 -0.25 -14.19 2.36
C LEU A 65 0.51 -15.38 2.94
N THR A 66 1.50 -15.88 2.22
CA THR A 66 2.30 -17.04 2.63
C THR A 66 3.64 -16.68 3.25
N SER A 67 4.21 -15.51 2.93
CA SER A 67 5.47 -15.06 3.56
C SER A 67 5.19 -14.54 4.96
N ARG A 68 5.93 -15.07 5.96
CA ARG A 68 5.92 -14.54 7.33
C ARG A 68 6.28 -13.05 7.32
N CYS A 69 7.29 -12.65 6.55
CA CYS A 69 7.71 -11.25 6.48
C CYS A 69 6.59 -10.34 5.97
N GLU A 70 5.85 -10.75 4.94
CA GLU A 70 4.72 -9.98 4.41
C GLU A 70 3.58 -9.84 5.43
N GLN A 71 3.27 -10.92 6.16
CA GLN A 71 2.26 -10.88 7.21
C GLN A 71 2.65 -9.91 8.33
N GLU A 72 3.92 -9.90 8.75
CA GLU A 72 4.40 -8.99 9.79
C GLU A 72 4.46 -7.53 9.31
N ILE A 73 4.88 -7.30 8.08
CA ILE A 73 4.86 -5.98 7.45
C ILE A 73 3.43 -5.43 7.41
N GLN A 74 2.44 -6.24 7.03
CA GLN A 74 1.03 -5.84 7.02
C GLN A 74 0.52 -5.44 8.41
N LYS A 75 0.94 -6.14 9.48
CA LYS A 75 0.61 -5.76 10.87
C LYS A 75 1.21 -4.42 11.24
N LEU A 76 2.47 -4.18 10.88
CA LEU A 76 3.16 -2.90 11.12
C LEU A 76 2.53 -1.75 10.36
N GLU A 77 2.18 -1.94 9.09
CA GLU A 77 1.52 -0.92 8.25
C GLU A 77 0.14 -0.52 8.77
N ARG A 78 -0.54 -1.40 9.53
CA ARG A 78 -1.79 -1.08 10.23
C ARG A 78 -1.58 -0.35 11.56
N TYR A 79 -0.43 -0.53 12.21
CA TYR A 79 -0.14 0.05 13.53
C TYR A 79 0.57 1.41 13.45
N LEU A 80 1.55 1.54 12.55
CA LEU A 80 2.38 2.73 12.39
C LEU A 80 1.57 4.04 12.18
N PRO A 81 0.52 4.11 11.34
CA PRO A 81 -0.22 5.37 11.18
C PRO A 81 -0.92 5.81 12.46
N LEU A 82 -1.42 4.85 13.25
CA LEU A 82 -2.06 5.14 14.54
C LEU A 82 -1.02 5.63 15.56
N LEU A 83 0.15 5.00 15.58
CA LEU A 83 1.26 5.37 16.46
C LEU A 83 1.83 6.75 16.10
N GLU A 84 2.05 7.03 14.82
CA GLU A 84 2.51 8.35 14.35
C GLU A 84 1.52 9.46 14.68
N ASN A 85 0.21 9.18 14.57
CA ASN A 85 -0.82 10.11 14.99
C ASN A 85 -0.74 10.40 16.50
N LEU A 86 -0.54 9.37 17.33
CA LEU A 86 -0.32 9.55 18.77
C LEU A 86 0.94 10.39 19.04
N VAL A 87 2.05 10.09 18.36
CA VAL A 87 3.31 10.86 18.49
C VAL A 87 3.09 12.34 18.14
N TYR A 88 2.34 12.63 17.07
CA TYR A 88 1.98 13.99 16.68
C TYR A 88 1.24 14.73 17.80
N HIS A 89 0.20 14.11 18.38
CA HIS A 89 -0.58 14.71 19.47
C HIS A 89 0.21 14.86 20.77
N VAL A 90 1.04 13.87 21.12
CA VAL A 90 1.96 13.98 22.27
C VAL A 90 2.92 15.15 22.07
N ASN A 91 3.44 15.34 20.86
CA ASN A 91 4.37 16.42 20.57
C ASN A 91 3.71 17.81 20.64
N LEU A 92 2.47 17.95 20.15
CA LEU A 92 1.69 19.18 20.28
C LEU A 92 1.50 19.60 21.76
N HIS A 93 1.37 18.63 22.66
CA HIS A 93 1.14 18.85 24.08
C HIS A 93 2.36 18.53 24.96
N ARG A 94 3.58 18.57 24.41
CA ARG A 94 4.84 18.20 25.12
C ARG A 94 5.06 18.95 26.43
N LYS A 95 4.52 20.16 26.58
CA LYS A 95 4.62 20.98 27.81
C LYS A 95 3.62 20.59 28.91
N ASN A 96 2.63 19.74 28.60
CA ASN A 96 1.63 19.30 29.55
C ASN A 96 2.20 18.18 30.45
N ARG A 97 2.33 18.46 31.75
CA ARG A 97 2.86 17.51 32.74
C ARG A 97 2.06 16.21 32.81
N ALA A 98 0.73 16.27 32.66
CA ALA A 98 -0.12 15.08 32.67
C ALA A 98 0.21 14.17 31.46
N MET A 99 0.40 14.76 30.28
CA MET A 99 0.81 14.02 29.08
C MET A 99 2.17 13.34 29.28
N THR A 100 3.16 14.05 29.84
CA THR A 100 4.47 13.47 30.16
C THR A 100 4.36 12.31 31.15
N CYS A 101 3.52 12.44 32.19
CA CYS A 101 3.26 11.37 33.15
C CYS A 101 2.59 10.16 32.51
N TRP A 102 1.57 10.35 31.65
CA TRP A 102 0.91 9.25 30.97
C TRP A 102 1.84 8.51 30.02
N ILE A 103 2.60 9.23 29.19
CA ILE A 103 3.57 8.58 28.29
C ILE A 103 4.63 7.81 29.09
N SER A 104 5.04 8.35 30.24
CA SER A 104 5.92 7.60 31.14
C SER A 104 5.26 6.36 31.75
N GLY A 105 3.95 6.41 32.00
CA GLY A 105 3.15 5.31 32.52
C GLY A 105 2.95 4.15 31.55
N LEU A 106 3.22 4.34 30.24
CA LEU A 106 3.14 3.26 29.24
C LEU A 106 4.22 2.19 29.48
N ASN A 107 5.32 2.54 30.16
CA ASN A 107 6.40 1.61 30.49
C ASN A 107 6.88 0.77 29.27
N VAL A 108 7.10 1.45 28.14
CA VAL A 108 7.48 0.82 26.87
C VAL A 108 8.81 0.10 27.04
N ARG A 109 8.81 -1.20 26.70
CA ARG A 109 9.98 -2.07 26.84
C ARG A 109 10.20 -2.94 25.61
N TRP A 110 11.40 -2.83 25.05
CA TRP A 110 11.86 -3.63 23.92
C TRP A 110 13.16 -4.34 24.25
N SER A 111 13.36 -5.53 23.69
CA SER A 111 14.65 -6.19 23.74
C SER A 111 15.60 -5.63 22.68
N SER A 112 16.89 -5.90 22.86
CA SER A 112 17.92 -5.65 21.86
C SER A 112 18.44 -6.97 21.30
N VAL A 113 18.61 -7.04 19.97
CA VAL A 113 19.32 -8.11 19.25
C VAL A 113 20.74 -7.69 18.90
N LEU A 114 21.05 -6.40 19.00
CA LEU A 114 22.38 -5.84 18.75
C LEU A 114 23.24 -5.69 20.00
N THR A 115 22.75 -6.07 21.18
CA THR A 115 23.53 -6.12 22.43
C THR A 115 24.22 -7.48 22.59
N PRO A 116 25.45 -7.56 23.16
CA PRO A 116 26.08 -8.82 23.49
C PRO A 116 25.15 -9.74 24.29
N SER A 117 25.08 -11.01 23.89
CA SER A 117 24.39 -12.02 24.68
C SER A 117 25.16 -12.28 25.98
N SER A 118 24.46 -12.48 27.09
CA SER A 118 25.11 -12.89 28.35
C SER A 118 25.82 -14.23 28.13
N ILE A 119 27.07 -14.32 28.61
CA ILE A 119 27.98 -15.47 28.46
C ILE A 119 27.37 -16.76 29.06
N PHE A 120 26.42 -16.63 29.98
CA PHE A 120 25.61 -17.72 30.50
C PHE A 120 24.20 -17.53 29.96
N HIS A 121 23.77 -18.33 28.98
CA HIS A 121 22.44 -18.33 28.36
C HIS A 121 21.26 -18.62 29.34
N LEU A 122 21.42 -18.37 30.64
CA LEU A 122 20.47 -18.56 31.72
C LEU A 122 19.48 -17.38 31.87
N GLN A 123 19.80 -16.20 31.33
CA GLN A 123 18.91 -15.04 31.34
C GLN A 123 18.40 -14.76 29.92
N GLY A 124 17.08 -14.57 29.78
CA GLY A 124 16.44 -14.21 28.52
C GLY A 124 16.94 -12.88 27.94
N PRO A 125 16.38 -12.40 26.81
CA PRO A 125 16.88 -11.20 26.14
C PRO A 125 16.81 -9.97 27.06
N LYS A 126 17.85 -9.11 27.02
CA LYS A 126 17.90 -7.86 27.79
C LYS A 126 16.82 -6.91 27.26
N PHE A 127 15.90 -6.49 28.13
CA PHE A 127 14.89 -5.48 27.84
C PHE A 127 15.35 -4.11 28.31
N TYR A 128 15.16 -3.10 27.46
CA TYR A 128 15.39 -1.70 27.76
C TYR A 128 14.04 -1.01 27.92
N GLN A 129 13.91 -0.21 28.98
CA GLN A 129 12.74 0.62 29.22
C GLN A 129 13.10 2.08 28.94
N VAL A 130 12.45 2.68 27.96
CA VAL A 130 12.58 4.11 27.66
C VAL A 130 11.16 4.68 27.60
N ASN A 131 10.90 5.60 28.51
CA ASN A 131 9.58 6.13 28.81
C ASN A 131 9.23 7.31 27.87
N ASP A 132 9.36 7.09 26.57
CA ASP A 132 9.15 8.08 25.53
C ASP A 132 8.38 7.44 24.35
N ILE A 133 7.39 8.14 23.79
CA ILE A 133 6.62 7.63 22.66
C ILE A 133 7.47 7.52 21.38
N TYR A 134 8.50 8.37 21.23
CA TYR A 134 9.46 8.26 20.13
C TYR A 134 10.29 6.97 20.22
N PHE A 135 10.41 6.36 21.39
CA PHE A 135 11.11 5.09 21.53
C PHE A 135 10.29 3.95 20.97
N GLU A 136 8.99 3.93 21.25
CA GLU A 136 8.06 2.97 20.64
C GLU A 136 8.04 3.12 19.12
N LEU A 137 7.94 4.35 18.61
CA LEU A 137 7.99 4.62 17.16
C LEU A 137 9.33 4.17 16.57
N GLY A 138 10.43 4.52 17.22
CA GLY A 138 11.78 4.18 16.76
C GLY A 138 12.02 2.68 16.68
N MET A 139 11.65 1.91 17.72
CA MET A 139 11.79 0.45 17.73
C MET A 139 10.87 -0.23 16.72
N THR A 140 9.65 0.28 16.54
CA THR A 140 8.69 -0.25 15.55
C THR A 140 9.20 -0.04 14.12
N LEU A 141 9.72 1.15 13.80
CA LEU A 141 10.31 1.45 12.49
C LEU A 141 11.61 0.67 12.27
N PHE A 142 12.41 0.45 13.32
CA PHE A 142 13.61 -0.40 13.22
C PHE A 142 13.22 -1.84 12.84
N LEU A 143 12.21 -2.41 13.51
CA LEU A 143 11.66 -3.72 13.19
C LEU A 143 11.13 -3.78 11.75
N TYR A 144 10.44 -2.73 11.28
CA TYR A 144 9.97 -2.67 9.90
C TYR A 144 11.14 -2.71 8.90
N GLY A 145 12.23 -1.98 9.17
CA GLY A 145 13.44 -2.05 8.36
C GLY A 145 14.07 -3.45 8.34
N VAL A 146 14.02 -4.17 9.46
CA VAL A 146 14.52 -5.55 9.53
C VAL A 146 13.67 -6.47 8.65
N LEU A 147 12.35 -6.39 8.75
CA LEU A 147 11.45 -7.26 7.98
C LEU A 147 11.53 -6.98 6.47
N LEU A 148 11.71 -5.72 6.06
CA LEU A 148 11.97 -5.39 4.66
C LEU A 148 13.26 -6.05 4.14
N ARG A 149 14.31 -6.12 4.96
CA ARG A 149 15.56 -6.80 4.60
C ARG A 149 15.38 -8.31 4.53
N GLU A 150 14.65 -8.91 5.47
CA GLU A 150 14.39 -10.36 5.44
C GLU A 150 13.52 -10.74 4.23
N GLN A 151 12.48 -9.95 3.92
CA GLN A 151 11.69 -10.13 2.70
C GLN A 151 12.56 -9.98 1.44
N ALA A 152 13.50 -9.02 1.43
CA ALA A 152 14.43 -8.85 0.32
C ALA A 152 15.30 -10.10 0.09
N LEU A 153 15.69 -10.78 1.17
CA LEU A 153 16.43 -12.04 1.11
C LEU A 153 15.56 -13.20 0.61
N GLU A 154 14.29 -13.29 1.05
CA GLU A 154 13.33 -14.31 0.59
C GLU A 154 13.11 -14.25 -0.92
N VAL A 155 12.89 -13.04 -1.47
CA VAL A 155 12.59 -12.85 -2.90
C VAL A 155 13.85 -12.81 -3.78
N MET A 156 15.05 -12.74 -3.21
CA MET A 156 16.31 -12.63 -3.98
C MET A 156 16.52 -13.78 -4.97
N SER A 157 16.03 -14.97 -4.64
CA SER A 157 16.17 -16.16 -5.50
C SER A 157 15.29 -16.09 -6.76
N SER A 158 14.11 -15.49 -6.65
CA SER A 158 13.09 -15.40 -7.72
C SER A 158 13.13 -14.06 -8.46
N ASP A 159 13.22 -12.93 -7.75
CA ASP A 159 13.19 -11.58 -8.32
C ASP A 159 14.27 -10.66 -7.71
N LEU A 160 15.36 -10.50 -8.47
CA LEU A 160 16.46 -9.62 -8.10
C LEU A 160 16.08 -8.13 -8.12
N VAL A 161 15.10 -7.72 -8.93
CA VAL A 161 14.65 -6.32 -9.00
C VAL A 161 13.85 -5.96 -7.77
N GLN A 162 12.90 -6.81 -7.39
CA GLN A 162 12.13 -6.66 -6.18
C GLN A 162 13.02 -6.71 -4.95
N SER A 163 13.95 -7.67 -4.86
CA SER A 163 14.93 -7.78 -3.77
C SER A 163 15.75 -6.50 -3.61
N ALA A 164 16.36 -5.99 -4.69
CA ALA A 164 17.12 -4.74 -4.64
C ALA A 164 16.24 -3.55 -4.23
N THR A 165 14.98 -3.52 -4.66
CA THR A 165 14.03 -2.46 -4.29
C THR A 165 13.70 -2.49 -2.80
N LEU A 166 13.47 -3.67 -2.22
CA LEU A 166 13.20 -3.83 -0.79
C LEU A 166 14.39 -3.40 0.08
N PHE A 167 15.62 -3.77 -0.30
CA PHE A 167 16.82 -3.25 0.38
C PHE A 167 16.92 -1.72 0.30
N ARG A 168 16.63 -1.12 -0.85
CA ARG A 168 16.64 0.36 -1.01
C ARG A 168 15.54 1.04 -0.19
N LYS A 169 14.37 0.39 -0.01
CA LYS A 169 13.31 0.85 0.90
C LYS A 169 13.77 0.79 2.36
N ALA A 170 14.36 -0.32 2.79
CA ALA A 170 14.92 -0.47 4.13
C ALA A 170 16.01 0.58 4.40
N ALA A 171 16.90 0.84 3.43
CA ALA A 171 17.93 1.87 3.53
C ALA A 171 17.34 3.25 3.81
N GLY A 172 16.30 3.64 3.05
CA GLY A 172 15.60 4.90 3.26
C GLY A 172 14.95 4.97 4.65
N LEU A 173 14.35 3.87 5.12
CA LEU A 173 13.66 3.81 6.40
C LEU A 173 14.63 4.03 7.56
N TYR A 174 15.77 3.35 7.53
CA TYR A 174 16.81 3.54 8.54
C TYR A 174 17.39 4.95 8.53
N LYS A 175 17.50 5.58 7.35
CA LYS A 175 17.92 6.98 7.26
C LYS A 175 16.87 7.92 7.89
N TYR A 176 15.59 7.74 7.58
CA TYR A 176 14.51 8.51 8.19
C TYR A 176 14.48 8.34 9.72
N LEU A 177 14.60 7.09 10.17
CA LEU A 177 14.70 6.74 11.58
C LEU A 177 15.86 7.48 12.27
N ALA A 178 17.03 7.51 11.63
CA ALA A 178 18.21 8.20 12.16
C ALA A 178 18.05 9.72 12.21
N GLN A 179 17.45 10.34 11.17
CA GLN A 179 17.46 11.79 10.97
C GLN A 179 16.26 12.52 11.57
N GLU A 180 15.10 11.87 11.65
CA GLU A 180 13.84 12.54 12.03
C GLU A 180 13.25 12.00 13.34
N VAL A 181 13.41 10.71 13.61
CA VAL A 181 12.75 10.05 14.73
C VAL A 181 13.66 9.96 15.96
N LEU A 182 14.79 9.27 15.85
CA LEU A 182 15.65 8.98 17.01
C LEU A 182 16.40 10.21 17.56
N ILE A 183 16.51 11.29 16.77
CA ILE A 183 17.03 12.57 17.26
C ILE A 183 16.16 13.21 18.34
N SER A 184 14.87 12.83 18.39
CA SER A 184 13.92 13.37 19.37
C SER A 184 14.03 12.70 20.75
N LEU A 185 14.78 11.59 20.86
CA LEU A 185 14.97 10.87 22.11
C LEU A 185 15.99 11.56 23.01
N SER A 186 15.69 11.63 24.31
CA SER A 186 16.62 12.19 25.30
C SER A 186 17.90 11.35 25.39
N THR A 187 19.04 12.02 25.55
CA THR A 187 20.37 11.38 25.66
C THR A 187 20.67 10.83 27.06
N ASN A 188 19.79 11.06 28.04
CA ASN A 188 20.06 10.81 29.46
C ASN A 188 19.55 9.45 29.95
N GLN A 189 18.89 8.65 29.10
CA GLN A 189 18.37 7.33 29.43
C GLN A 189 19.18 6.24 28.73
N GLU A 190 19.40 5.10 29.40
CA GLU A 190 19.99 3.92 28.79
C GLU A 190 19.04 3.40 27.69
N ARG A 191 19.57 3.27 26.47
CA ARG A 191 18.79 2.87 25.30
C ARG A 191 19.50 1.75 24.53
N PRO A 192 18.76 0.89 23.83
CA PRO A 192 19.36 -0.16 23.03
C PRO A 192 20.07 0.42 21.80
N PRO A 193 21.04 -0.31 21.20
CA PRO A 193 21.70 0.12 19.96
C PRO A 193 20.72 0.47 18.83
N GLU A 194 19.62 -0.28 18.69
CA GLU A 194 18.56 -0.08 17.70
C GLU A 194 17.91 1.32 17.80
N ALA A 195 17.88 1.90 19.01
CA ALA A 195 17.35 3.23 19.27
C ALA A 195 18.42 4.35 19.21
N THR A 196 19.56 4.08 18.56
CA THR A 196 20.64 5.04 18.38
C THR A 196 20.72 5.54 16.92
N PRO A 197 20.74 6.86 16.66
CA PRO A 197 20.80 7.42 15.31
C PRO A 197 21.98 6.93 14.46
N SER A 198 23.16 6.82 15.06
CA SER A 198 24.39 6.38 14.38
C SER A 198 24.32 4.90 13.98
N VAL A 199 23.72 4.04 14.81
CA VAL A 199 23.43 2.64 14.47
C VAL A 199 22.44 2.54 13.31
N SER A 200 21.37 3.34 13.33
CA SER A 200 20.41 3.38 12.21
C SER A 200 21.08 3.84 10.91
N SER A 201 22.00 4.80 10.97
CA SER A 201 22.77 5.24 9.80
C SER A 201 23.68 4.13 9.25
N ILE A 202 24.31 3.34 10.13
CA ILE A 202 25.08 2.15 9.74
C ILE A 202 24.17 1.12 9.07
N MET A 203 22.98 0.85 9.62
CA MET A 203 22.01 -0.08 9.02
C MET A 203 21.55 0.39 7.64
N SER A 204 21.37 1.70 7.44
CA SER A 204 21.05 2.29 6.12
C SER A 204 22.14 1.98 5.09
N LEU A 205 23.42 2.17 5.43
CA LEU A 205 24.54 1.86 4.55
C LEU A 205 24.68 0.37 4.26
N ILE A 206 24.44 -0.49 5.25
CA ILE A 206 24.41 -1.94 5.05
C ILE A 206 23.33 -2.31 4.03
N CYS A 207 22.12 -1.74 4.12
CA CYS A 207 21.06 -2.00 3.15
C CYS A 207 21.43 -1.52 1.73
N LEU A 208 22.13 -0.37 1.60
CA LEU A 208 22.62 0.09 0.29
C LEU A 208 23.69 -0.82 -0.28
N ALA A 209 24.59 -1.32 0.57
CA ALA A 209 25.59 -2.33 0.20
C ALA A 209 24.91 -3.62 -0.29
N GLU A 210 23.88 -4.11 0.41
CA GLU A 210 23.09 -5.28 0.01
C GLU A 210 22.34 -5.05 -1.32
N ALA A 211 21.69 -3.90 -1.49
CA ALA A 211 21.06 -3.53 -2.77
C ALA A 211 22.05 -3.49 -3.93
N GLN A 212 23.25 -2.94 -3.70
CA GLN A 212 24.34 -2.90 -4.67
C GLN A 212 24.87 -4.31 -4.98
N ALA A 213 24.96 -5.19 -3.98
CA ALA A 213 25.37 -6.59 -4.17
C ALA A 213 24.35 -7.39 -5.01
N VAL A 214 23.05 -7.15 -4.82
CA VAL A 214 21.98 -7.71 -5.66
C VAL A 214 22.08 -7.18 -7.10
N ALA A 215 22.36 -5.88 -7.28
CA ALA A 215 22.59 -5.29 -8.60
C ALA A 215 23.80 -5.90 -9.31
N ALA A 216 24.91 -6.13 -8.58
CA ALA A 216 26.08 -6.84 -9.10
C ALA A 216 25.74 -8.28 -9.52
N SER A 217 24.99 -9.00 -8.69
CA SER A 217 24.53 -10.37 -8.99
C SER A 217 23.62 -10.41 -10.24
N LYS A 218 22.78 -9.39 -10.42
CA LYS A 218 21.96 -9.23 -11.64
C LYS A 218 22.82 -8.95 -12.87
N ALA A 219 23.84 -8.09 -12.74
CA ALA A 219 24.78 -7.80 -13.83
C ALA A 219 25.57 -9.05 -14.24
N GLU A 220 25.96 -9.88 -13.28
CA GLU A 220 26.63 -11.16 -13.50
C GLU A 220 25.73 -12.12 -14.29
N LYS A 221 24.48 -12.33 -13.86
CA LYS A 221 23.50 -13.16 -14.58
C LYS A 221 23.22 -12.66 -16.01
N ASN A 222 23.31 -11.35 -16.22
CA ASN A 222 23.12 -10.72 -17.53
C ASN A 222 24.38 -10.74 -18.41
N GLY A 223 25.45 -11.44 -18.00
CA GLY A 223 26.68 -11.58 -18.78
C GLY A 223 27.42 -10.26 -19.01
N LYS A 224 27.39 -9.35 -18.03
CA LYS A 224 28.18 -8.10 -18.11
C LYS A 224 29.68 -8.38 -18.02
N THR A 225 30.48 -7.47 -18.56
CA THR A 225 31.95 -7.58 -18.59
C THR A 225 32.55 -7.66 -17.19
N GLU A 226 33.61 -8.43 -17.02
CA GLU A 226 34.30 -8.63 -15.74
C GLU A 226 34.82 -7.31 -15.16
N GLY A 227 35.33 -6.41 -15.99
CA GLY A 227 35.74 -5.07 -15.56
C GLY A 227 34.59 -4.25 -14.94
N LEU A 228 33.34 -4.43 -15.41
CA LEU A 228 32.17 -3.79 -14.79
C LEU A 228 31.78 -4.49 -13.48
N LEU A 229 31.80 -5.82 -13.45
CA LEU A 229 31.48 -6.60 -12.24
C LEU A 229 32.45 -6.27 -11.10
N ALA A 230 33.74 -6.12 -11.39
CA ALA A 230 34.74 -5.64 -10.44
C ALA A 230 34.33 -4.29 -9.83
N LYS A 231 34.01 -3.29 -10.67
CA LYS A 231 33.59 -1.95 -10.21
C LYS A 231 32.29 -1.98 -9.40
N LEU A 232 31.33 -2.84 -9.77
CA LEU A 232 30.06 -2.97 -9.04
C LEU A 232 30.24 -3.55 -7.64
N HIS A 233 31.07 -4.59 -7.50
CA HIS A 233 31.43 -5.15 -6.19
C HIS A 233 32.27 -4.17 -5.37
N TRP A 234 33.15 -3.39 -6.01
CA TRP A 234 33.87 -2.31 -5.33
C TRP A 234 32.93 -1.22 -4.80
N GLY A 235 31.86 -0.90 -5.52
CA GLY A 235 30.82 0.00 -5.03
C GLY A 235 30.12 -0.50 -3.75
N VAL A 236 30.06 -1.81 -3.52
CA VAL A 236 29.56 -2.38 -2.24
C VAL A 236 30.52 -2.05 -1.10
N ILE A 237 31.83 -2.16 -1.36
CA ILE A 237 32.89 -1.88 -0.38
C ILE A 237 32.86 -0.42 0.06
N GLU A 238 32.60 0.52 -0.85
CA GLU A 238 32.53 1.95 -0.53
C GLU A 238 31.45 2.25 0.53
N PHE A 239 30.25 1.66 0.42
CA PHE A 239 29.22 1.79 1.45
C PHE A 239 29.64 1.17 2.80
N LEU A 240 30.31 0.02 2.76
CA LEU A 240 30.73 -0.68 3.98
C LEU A 240 31.91 0.03 4.67
N VAL A 241 32.82 0.64 3.92
CA VAL A 241 33.88 1.50 4.46
C VAL A 241 33.28 2.71 5.17
N GLU A 242 32.28 3.35 4.57
CA GLU A 242 31.57 4.45 5.22
C GLU A 242 30.87 4.01 6.50
N ALA A 243 30.28 2.80 6.51
CA ALA A 243 29.69 2.22 7.71
C ALA A 243 30.73 1.96 8.81
N LEU A 244 31.93 1.49 8.45
CA LEU A 244 33.05 1.28 9.38
C LEU A 244 33.60 2.60 9.94
N ASN A 245 33.65 3.66 9.13
CA ASN A 245 34.04 4.98 9.59
C ASN A 245 33.05 5.49 10.66
N MET A 246 31.74 5.34 10.43
CA MET A 246 30.71 5.66 11.42
C MET A 246 30.77 4.77 12.66
N TRP A 247 31.15 3.49 12.53
CA TRP A 247 31.27 2.58 13.67
C TRP A 247 32.25 3.09 14.73
N GLN A 248 33.39 3.68 14.31
CA GLN A 248 34.39 4.23 15.23
C GLN A 248 33.84 5.38 16.09
N VAL A 249 32.91 6.16 15.55
CA VAL A 249 32.20 7.21 16.29
C VAL A 249 31.12 6.59 17.19
N THR A 250 30.35 5.65 16.63
CA THR A 250 29.22 4.99 17.31
C THR A 250 29.64 4.27 18.59
N THR A 251 30.79 3.60 18.60
CA THR A 251 31.29 2.89 19.80
C THR A 251 31.57 3.81 21.00
N LYS A 252 31.74 5.12 20.76
CA LYS A 252 31.85 6.12 21.83
C LYS A 252 30.49 6.50 22.42
N GLU A 253 29.44 6.46 21.60
CA GLU A 253 28.06 6.81 21.95
C GLU A 253 27.25 5.64 22.51
N CYS A 254 27.45 4.44 21.95
CA CYS A 254 26.72 3.22 22.27
C CYS A 254 27.70 2.12 22.69
N LYS A 255 27.93 2.00 24.00
CA LYS A 255 28.88 1.01 24.57
C LYS A 255 28.36 -0.43 24.50
N ASP A 256 27.05 -0.59 24.43
CA ASP A 256 26.36 -1.88 24.45
C ASP A 256 26.28 -2.55 23.07
N ILE A 257 26.87 -1.97 22.02
CA ILE A 257 26.77 -2.54 20.67
C ILE A 257 27.67 -3.79 20.52
N SER A 258 27.10 -4.86 19.98
CA SER A 258 27.76 -6.14 19.81
C SER A 258 28.84 -6.08 18.72
N SER A 259 30.03 -6.61 19.03
CA SER A 259 31.10 -6.80 18.06
C SER A 259 30.72 -7.75 16.91
N ARG A 260 29.62 -8.50 17.06
CA ARG A 260 29.01 -9.32 16.01
C ARG A 260 28.62 -8.50 14.77
N LEU A 261 28.09 -7.29 14.96
CA LEU A 261 27.72 -6.42 13.84
C LEU A 261 28.97 -5.88 13.12
N LEU A 262 30.03 -5.56 13.86
CA LEU A 262 31.32 -5.22 13.26
C LEU A 262 31.91 -6.38 12.45
N ASP A 263 31.87 -7.59 13.01
CA ASP A 263 32.34 -8.81 12.34
C ASP A 263 31.58 -9.05 11.03
N PHE A 264 30.26 -8.83 11.03
CA PHE A 264 29.43 -8.90 9.82
C PHE A 264 29.85 -7.86 8.76
N ILE A 265 30.00 -6.58 9.14
CA ILE A 265 30.38 -5.52 8.20
C ILE A 265 31.76 -5.82 7.58
N LEU A 266 32.74 -6.23 8.40
CA LEU A 266 34.07 -6.61 7.94
C LEU A 266 34.06 -7.84 7.03
N SER A 267 33.23 -8.84 7.38
CA SER A 267 33.06 -10.06 6.59
C SER A 267 32.46 -9.74 5.21
N CYS A 268 31.39 -8.94 5.16
CA CYS A 268 30.78 -8.46 3.93
C CYS A 268 31.79 -7.70 3.07
N LYS A 269 32.54 -6.77 3.68
CA LYS A 269 33.54 -5.96 2.98
C LYS A 269 34.57 -6.87 2.32
N THR A 270 35.15 -7.79 3.09
CA THR A 270 36.25 -8.61 2.60
C THR A 270 35.78 -9.65 1.57
N LEU A 271 34.55 -10.14 1.69
CA LEU A 271 33.91 -11.00 0.69
C LEU A 271 33.79 -10.28 -0.66
N HIS A 272 33.29 -9.05 -0.67
CA HIS A 272 33.16 -8.26 -1.89
C HIS A 272 34.49 -7.75 -2.43
N GLU A 273 35.49 -7.53 -1.57
CA GLU A 273 36.87 -7.25 -1.97
C GLU A 273 37.49 -8.41 -2.75
N MET A 274 37.39 -9.65 -2.22
CA MET A 274 37.82 -10.85 -2.93
C MET A 274 37.09 -11.02 -4.26
N THR A 275 35.77 -10.85 -4.27
CA THR A 275 34.95 -11.01 -5.47
C THR A 275 35.28 -9.95 -6.52
N SER A 276 35.52 -8.70 -6.11
CA SER A 276 35.95 -7.64 -7.02
C SER A 276 37.31 -7.96 -7.64
N TYR A 277 38.27 -8.43 -6.85
CA TYR A 277 39.59 -8.79 -7.36
C TYR A 277 39.57 -10.02 -8.27
N LYS A 278 38.69 -10.99 -8.03
CA LYS A 278 38.43 -12.10 -8.95
C LYS A 278 38.09 -11.56 -10.34
N TYR A 279 37.06 -10.73 -10.45
CA TYR A 279 36.66 -10.16 -11.74
C TYR A 279 37.71 -9.21 -12.34
N LEU A 280 38.42 -8.44 -11.52
CA LEU A 280 39.53 -7.61 -12.02
C LEU A 280 40.62 -8.48 -12.65
N SER A 281 41.00 -9.58 -12.00
CA SER A 281 42.02 -10.50 -12.51
C SER A 281 41.60 -11.16 -13.82
N GLU A 282 40.33 -11.53 -13.95
CA GLU A 282 39.78 -12.10 -15.19
C GLU A 282 39.79 -11.07 -16.33
N SER A 283 39.43 -9.81 -16.05
CA SER A 283 39.52 -8.71 -17.01
C SER A 283 40.97 -8.47 -17.45
N LEU A 284 41.91 -8.39 -16.51
CA LEU A 284 43.34 -8.18 -16.80
C LEU A 284 43.93 -9.32 -17.62
N LYS A 285 43.51 -10.56 -17.35
CA LYS A 285 43.91 -11.72 -18.16
C LYS A 285 43.40 -11.58 -19.59
N LYS A 286 42.14 -11.17 -19.80
CA LYS A 286 41.59 -10.94 -21.15
C LYS A 286 42.36 -9.85 -21.91
N ASP A 287 42.86 -8.85 -21.19
CA ASP A 287 43.71 -7.79 -21.73
C ASP A 287 45.17 -8.22 -21.95
N GLY A 288 45.51 -9.50 -21.73
CA GLY A 288 46.86 -10.03 -21.93
C GLY A 288 47.86 -9.57 -20.86
N LYS A 289 47.41 -9.26 -19.64
CA LYS A 289 48.25 -8.83 -18.51
C LYS A 289 48.21 -9.86 -17.37
N ILE A 290 48.64 -11.08 -17.66
CA ILE A 290 48.50 -12.19 -16.71
C ILE A 290 49.39 -12.02 -15.47
N GLY A 291 50.57 -11.39 -15.60
CA GLY A 291 51.46 -11.12 -14.46
C GLY A 291 50.80 -10.20 -13.43
N THR A 292 50.09 -9.17 -13.90
CA THR A 292 49.30 -8.28 -13.05
C THR A 292 48.09 -9.01 -12.44
N ALA A 293 47.42 -9.88 -13.20
CA ALA A 293 46.29 -10.67 -12.70
C ALA A 293 46.70 -11.61 -11.55
N VAL A 294 47.87 -12.25 -11.64
CA VAL A 294 48.46 -13.05 -10.55
C VAL A 294 48.71 -12.20 -9.31
N GLY A 295 49.30 -11.01 -9.47
CA GLY A 295 49.56 -10.08 -8.36
C GLY A 295 48.27 -9.68 -7.63
N VAL A 296 47.22 -9.32 -8.38
CA VAL A 296 45.89 -8.97 -7.84
C VAL A 296 45.30 -10.12 -7.01
N LEU A 297 45.36 -11.36 -7.51
CA LEU A 297 44.83 -12.52 -6.78
C LEU A 297 45.63 -12.83 -5.49
N ARG A 298 46.96 -12.68 -5.52
CA ARG A 298 47.80 -12.81 -4.32
C ARG A 298 47.45 -11.77 -3.27
N LEU A 299 47.28 -10.51 -3.67
CA LEU A 299 46.86 -9.42 -2.79
C LEU A 299 45.50 -9.70 -2.15
N ALA A 300 44.52 -10.15 -2.95
CA ALA A 300 43.18 -10.50 -2.48
C ALA A 300 43.21 -11.59 -1.40
N LEU A 301 43.95 -12.69 -1.63
CA LEU A 301 44.09 -13.79 -0.67
C LEU A 301 44.87 -13.37 0.58
N ALA A 302 45.88 -12.50 0.45
CA ALA A 302 46.61 -11.96 1.60
C ALA A 302 45.72 -11.08 2.47
N ASN A 303 44.87 -10.23 1.87
CA ASN A 303 43.90 -9.41 2.59
C ASN A 303 42.79 -10.24 3.24
N ALA A 304 42.32 -11.29 2.56
CA ALA A 304 41.27 -12.19 3.07
C ALA A 304 41.66 -12.85 4.40
N LYS A 305 42.95 -13.17 4.60
CA LYS A 305 43.49 -13.77 5.83
C LYS A 305 43.48 -12.83 7.03
N LYS A 306 43.41 -11.50 6.81
CA LYS A 306 43.43 -10.50 7.89
C LYS A 306 42.11 -10.48 8.66
N ASN A 307 40.99 -10.78 7.98
CA ASN A 307 39.64 -10.70 8.53
C ASN A 307 38.88 -12.00 8.22
N VAL A 308 39.03 -13.00 9.08
CA VAL A 308 38.28 -14.25 8.98
C VAL A 308 36.98 -14.12 9.79
N PRO A 309 35.80 -14.36 9.21
CA PRO A 309 34.53 -14.31 9.94
C PRO A 309 34.53 -15.27 11.14
N LYS A 310 33.84 -14.91 12.23
CA LYS A 310 33.77 -15.77 13.43
C LYS A 310 32.59 -16.74 13.41
N GLU A 311 31.54 -16.44 12.65
CA GLU A 311 30.33 -17.27 12.60
C GLU A 311 30.39 -18.31 11.48
N GLU A 312 29.92 -19.52 11.78
CA GLU A 312 29.92 -20.66 10.83
C GLU A 312 29.20 -20.39 9.49
N PRO A 313 28.02 -19.73 9.44
CA PRO A 313 27.35 -19.44 8.17
C PRO A 313 28.19 -18.55 7.26
N TRP A 314 28.88 -17.56 7.83
CA TRP A 314 29.73 -16.64 7.06
C TRP A 314 31.05 -17.31 6.67
N THR A 315 31.63 -18.06 7.60
CA THR A 315 32.88 -18.80 7.40
C THR A 315 32.78 -19.79 6.23
N SER A 316 31.63 -20.46 6.08
CA SER A 316 31.39 -21.40 5.00
C SER A 316 31.42 -20.74 3.62
N VAL A 317 30.70 -19.62 3.46
CA VAL A 317 30.71 -18.82 2.22
C VAL A 317 32.11 -18.27 1.94
N TYR A 318 32.80 -17.82 2.98
CA TYR A 318 34.14 -17.27 2.86
C TYR A 318 35.17 -18.30 2.40
N LYS A 319 35.12 -19.52 2.95
CA LYS A 319 35.97 -20.65 2.53
C LYS A 319 35.75 -20.99 1.06
N GLN A 320 34.50 -21.07 0.62
CA GLN A 320 34.17 -21.32 -0.79
C GLN A 320 34.84 -20.31 -1.72
N VAL A 321 34.79 -19.02 -1.39
CA VAL A 321 35.42 -17.97 -2.20
C VAL A 321 36.94 -18.08 -2.20
N ILE A 322 37.54 -18.34 -1.03
CA ILE A 322 38.98 -18.54 -0.92
C ILE A 322 39.43 -19.73 -1.79
N ASP A 323 38.69 -20.83 -1.79
CA ASP A 323 38.99 -22.01 -2.59
C ASP A 323 38.89 -21.70 -4.10
N GLU A 324 37.85 -20.96 -4.52
CA GLU A 324 37.70 -20.48 -5.89
C GLU A 324 38.88 -19.59 -6.33
N LEU A 325 39.23 -18.57 -5.54
CA LEU A 325 40.35 -17.67 -5.84
C LEU A 325 41.69 -18.41 -5.86
N THR A 326 41.88 -19.37 -4.95
CA THR A 326 43.10 -20.19 -4.89
C THR A 326 43.21 -21.07 -6.12
N GLY A 327 42.12 -21.68 -6.58
CA GLY A 327 42.07 -22.43 -7.83
C GLY A 327 42.40 -21.57 -9.05
N LEU A 328 41.83 -20.36 -9.11
CA LEU A 328 42.10 -19.40 -10.19
C LEU A 328 43.56 -18.93 -10.19
N LEU A 329 44.12 -18.63 -9.01
CA LEU A 329 45.51 -18.23 -8.87
C LEU A 329 46.47 -19.32 -9.36
N ARG A 330 46.27 -20.57 -8.95
CA ARG A 330 47.12 -21.69 -9.41
C ARG A 330 47.10 -21.83 -10.93
N LYS A 331 45.94 -21.65 -11.55
CA LYS A 331 45.78 -21.68 -13.01
C LYS A 331 46.59 -20.57 -13.68
N TYR A 332 46.50 -19.35 -13.15
CA TYR A 332 47.18 -18.18 -13.75
C TYR A 332 48.69 -18.22 -13.50
N GLU A 333 49.14 -18.70 -12.34
CA GLU A 333 50.57 -18.91 -12.05
C GLU A 333 51.18 -19.93 -12.99
N HIS A 334 50.51 -21.08 -13.18
CA HIS A 334 50.95 -22.09 -14.13
C HIS A 334 51.03 -21.52 -15.56
N GLU A 335 49.96 -20.88 -16.03
CA GLU A 335 49.94 -20.30 -17.38
C GLU A 335 51.02 -19.20 -17.56
N ASN A 336 51.25 -18.36 -16.54
CA ASN A 336 52.29 -17.35 -16.60
C ASN A 336 53.69 -17.97 -16.60
N GLU A 337 53.94 -19.02 -15.83
CA GLU A 337 55.25 -19.70 -15.79
C GLU A 337 55.62 -20.35 -17.14
N PHE A 338 54.64 -21.02 -17.76
CA PHE A 338 54.88 -21.84 -18.96
C PHE A 338 54.66 -21.10 -20.29
N VAL A 339 53.73 -20.15 -20.36
CA VAL A 339 53.31 -19.50 -21.62
C VAL A 339 53.81 -18.06 -21.72
N TRP A 340 53.51 -17.21 -20.73
CA TRP A 340 53.63 -15.75 -20.89
C TRP A 340 54.93 -15.17 -20.32
N ARG A 341 55.40 -15.69 -19.18
CA ARG A 341 56.60 -15.26 -18.43
C ARG A 341 56.62 -13.77 -18.09
N GLU A 342 55.46 -13.19 -17.79
CA GLU A 342 55.35 -11.82 -17.34
C GLU A 342 55.84 -11.66 -15.89
N LYS A 343 56.51 -10.54 -15.61
CA LYS A 343 56.88 -10.15 -14.25
C LYS A 343 55.61 -9.84 -13.45
N VAL A 344 55.48 -10.44 -12.28
CA VAL A 344 54.42 -10.10 -11.32
C VAL A 344 54.80 -8.78 -10.63
N PRO A 345 53.98 -7.71 -10.76
CA PRO A 345 54.25 -6.43 -10.10
C PRO A 345 54.23 -6.53 -8.58
N CYS A 346 54.88 -5.57 -7.91
CA CYS A 346 54.76 -5.41 -6.45
C CYS A 346 53.39 -4.83 -6.07
N ASP A 347 52.97 -5.00 -4.81
CA ASP A 347 51.64 -4.58 -4.33
C ASP A 347 51.30 -3.11 -4.66
N ASP A 348 52.27 -2.20 -4.55
CA ASP A 348 52.09 -0.76 -4.81
C ASP A 348 51.87 -0.41 -6.30
N GLU A 349 52.24 -1.33 -7.20
CA GLU A 349 52.12 -1.17 -8.66
C GLU A 349 50.82 -1.80 -9.22
N LEU A 350 50.02 -2.45 -8.36
CA LEU A 350 48.81 -3.16 -8.78
C LEU A 350 47.63 -2.20 -9.04
N PRO A 351 46.82 -2.45 -10.07
CA PRO A 351 45.64 -1.65 -10.34
C PRO A 351 44.57 -1.88 -9.26
N PHE A 352 43.85 -0.82 -8.94
CA PHE A 352 42.79 -0.83 -7.95
C PHE A 352 41.43 -0.48 -8.60
N PRO A 353 40.34 -1.22 -8.34
CA PRO A 353 39.03 -0.89 -8.86
C PRO A 353 38.52 0.46 -8.32
N GLN A 354 37.81 1.22 -9.16
CA GLN A 354 37.01 2.35 -8.73
C GLN A 354 35.54 1.93 -8.68
N GLY A 355 34.84 2.22 -7.57
CA GLY A 355 33.45 1.81 -7.40
C GLY A 355 32.52 2.45 -8.42
N THR A 356 31.53 1.69 -8.88
CA THR A 356 30.37 2.22 -9.60
C THR A 356 29.14 2.03 -8.74
N ILE A 357 28.69 3.10 -8.09
CA ILE A 357 27.51 3.11 -7.23
C ILE A 357 26.24 3.25 -8.09
N MET A 358 25.33 2.27 -7.97
CA MET A 358 24.02 2.30 -8.61
C MET A 358 22.88 2.37 -7.59
N ALA A 359 23.10 1.79 -6.40
CA ALA A 359 22.10 1.77 -5.35
C ALA A 359 21.93 3.16 -4.74
N THR A 360 20.71 3.68 -4.80
CA THR A 360 20.29 4.89 -4.09
C THR A 360 19.15 4.54 -3.16
N GLN A 361 19.08 5.19 -2.00
CA GLN A 361 17.92 5.04 -1.13
C GLN A 361 16.65 5.54 -1.84
N ILE A 362 15.51 4.93 -1.52
CA ILE A 362 14.22 5.43 -1.99
C ILE A 362 13.75 6.46 -0.96
N SER A 363 13.79 7.74 -1.37
CA SER A 363 13.25 8.87 -0.60
C SER A 363 11.74 8.89 -0.68
N SER A 364 11.09 7.96 0.01
CA SER A 364 9.63 7.98 0.15
C SER A 364 9.25 7.60 1.57
N PHE A 365 9.37 8.55 2.50
CA PHE A 365 8.71 8.45 3.81
C PHE A 365 7.53 9.43 3.86
N HIS A 366 6.61 9.22 2.91
CA HIS A 366 5.20 9.53 3.07
C HIS A 366 4.44 8.20 2.98
N TYR A 367 4.82 7.21 3.80
CA TYR A 367 4.04 5.97 3.92
C TYR A 367 2.67 6.22 4.54
N PHE A 368 2.51 7.36 5.23
CA PHE A 368 1.25 7.78 5.81
C PHE A 368 0.95 9.20 5.31
N PRO A 369 -0.26 9.45 4.76
CA PRO A 369 -0.66 10.82 4.46
C PRO A 369 -0.47 11.64 5.73
N LYS A 370 0.16 12.82 5.61
CA LYS A 370 0.16 13.82 6.68
C LYS A 370 -1.26 13.85 7.27
N PRO A 371 -1.42 13.86 8.60
CA PRO A 371 -2.75 13.82 9.20
C PRO A 371 -3.60 14.89 8.52
N CYS A 372 -4.59 14.44 7.73
CA CYS A 372 -5.57 15.35 7.19
C CYS A 372 -6.20 16.03 8.40
N LEU A 373 -6.19 17.36 8.40
CA LEU A 373 -6.94 18.20 9.32
C LEU A 373 -8.45 17.89 9.18
N ARG A 374 -8.91 16.74 9.67
CA ARG A 374 -10.33 16.42 9.85
C ARG A 374 -10.65 16.61 11.32
N LYS A 375 -11.11 17.82 11.62
CA LYS A 375 -11.38 18.37 12.97
C LYS A 375 -10.16 18.23 13.90
N PRO A 376 -9.73 19.31 14.57
CA PRO A 376 -8.79 19.13 15.66
C PRO A 376 -9.40 18.10 16.62
N MET A 377 -8.57 17.26 17.25
CA MET A 377 -8.90 16.84 18.62
C MET A 377 -9.50 18.09 19.26
N SER A 378 -10.74 18.02 19.76
CA SER A 378 -11.26 19.09 20.60
C SER A 378 -10.10 19.48 21.52
N PRO A 379 -9.65 20.75 21.49
CA PRO A 379 -8.38 21.12 22.09
C PRO A 379 -8.37 20.51 23.48
N LEU A 380 -7.31 19.78 23.82
CA LEU A 380 -7.04 19.39 25.20
C LEU A 380 -6.86 20.69 25.96
N SER A 381 -7.98 21.31 26.31
CA SER A 381 -8.05 22.58 26.98
C SER A 381 -7.56 22.30 28.39
N ALA A 382 -6.52 23.02 28.79
CA ALA A 382 -5.86 22.88 30.08
C ALA A 382 -6.79 23.18 31.29
N THR A 383 -8.07 23.45 31.06
CA THR A 383 -9.09 23.77 32.05
C THR A 383 -10.13 22.68 32.30
N HIS A 384 -10.07 21.51 31.65
CA HIS A 384 -11.13 20.49 31.77
C HIS A 384 -10.71 19.14 32.37
N PHE A 385 -9.61 19.10 33.12
CA PHE A 385 -9.19 17.94 33.89
C PHE A 385 -9.43 18.20 35.38
N ILE A 386 -10.60 17.81 35.90
CA ILE A 386 -10.92 17.93 37.33
C ILE A 386 -10.78 16.55 37.98
N LEU A 387 -10.13 16.53 39.15
CA LEU A 387 -10.03 15.41 40.08
C LEU A 387 -11.45 14.93 40.51
N PRO A 388 -11.73 13.64 40.77
CA PRO A 388 -13.06 13.27 41.26
C PRO A 388 -13.24 13.81 42.69
N GLN A 389 -14.22 14.70 42.89
CA GLN A 389 -14.82 14.96 44.18
C GLN A 389 -16.35 14.89 44.08
N GLU A 390 -16.94 14.30 45.11
CA GLU A 390 -18.33 13.87 45.21
C GLU A 390 -19.35 15.02 45.40
N THR A 391 -20.48 14.93 44.68
CA THR A 391 -21.86 15.46 44.97
C THR A 391 -22.13 16.99 44.96
N PRO A 392 -23.42 17.48 44.98
CA PRO A 392 -24.52 17.26 44.01
C PRO A 392 -25.30 18.57 43.61
N PHE A 393 -26.22 18.47 42.61
CA PHE A 393 -27.24 19.48 42.17
C PHE A 393 -26.70 20.79 41.54
N SER A 394 -27.28 21.43 40.51
CA SER A 394 -28.68 21.62 40.11
C SER A 394 -28.81 22.11 38.63
N SER A 395 -30.01 21.94 38.07
CA SER A 395 -30.45 22.37 36.73
C SER A 395 -30.65 23.88 36.59
N ASN A 396 -30.37 24.44 35.40
CA ASN A 396 -31.36 25.28 34.70
C ASN A 396 -31.01 25.57 33.24
N SER A 397 -32.07 25.52 32.44
CA SER A 397 -32.19 25.79 31.02
C SER A 397 -32.11 27.27 30.66
N SER A 398 -31.55 27.61 29.48
CA SER A 398 -32.14 28.67 28.66
C SER A 398 -31.80 28.49 27.17
N THR A 399 -32.88 28.48 26.39
CA THR A 399 -33.02 28.59 24.94
C THR A 399 -32.66 29.98 24.42
N LEU A 400 -32.32 30.07 23.11
CA LEU A 400 -32.59 31.13 22.10
C LEU A 400 -31.41 31.14 21.07
N LYS A 401 -31.51 31.46 19.78
CA LYS A 401 -32.54 31.52 18.73
C LYS A 401 -31.76 31.73 17.42
N LEU A 402 -32.17 31.12 16.31
CA LEU A 402 -31.63 31.41 14.97
C LEU A 402 -31.97 32.84 14.50
N SER A 403 -31.09 33.42 13.70
CA SER A 403 -31.40 34.54 12.79
C SER A 403 -31.09 34.15 11.34
N THR A 404 -32.02 34.49 10.46
CA THR A 404 -31.99 34.33 9.01
C THR A 404 -31.61 35.65 8.36
N SER A 405 -30.95 35.62 7.20
CA SER A 405 -30.98 36.74 6.26
C SER A 405 -31.07 36.24 4.80
N ARG A 406 -32.06 36.79 4.11
CA ARG A 406 -32.18 36.89 2.64
C ARG A 406 -31.22 38.02 2.20
N LEU A 407 -30.78 38.23 0.95
CA LEU A 407 -31.45 38.24 -0.36
C LEU A 407 -30.37 38.67 -1.39
N CYS A 408 -30.38 38.20 -2.63
CA CYS A 408 -30.19 39.07 -3.81
C CYS A 408 -30.49 38.38 -5.14
N LYS A 409 -31.19 39.13 -6.01
CA LYS A 409 -31.68 38.82 -7.36
C LYS A 409 -31.05 39.85 -8.32
N LYS A 410 -30.57 39.41 -9.50
CA LYS A 410 -30.84 39.93 -10.87
C LYS A 410 -29.80 39.39 -11.90
N VAL A 411 -30.19 38.68 -12.98
CA VAL A 411 -30.55 39.13 -14.37
C VAL A 411 -29.30 39.55 -15.16
N SER A 412 -28.97 39.17 -16.41
CA SER A 412 -29.52 38.38 -17.56
C SER A 412 -28.43 38.32 -18.65
N ALA A 413 -28.48 37.37 -19.61
CA ALA A 413 -28.36 37.66 -21.06
C ALA A 413 -28.51 36.39 -21.94
N LEU A 414 -29.16 36.61 -23.09
CA LEU A 414 -29.55 35.71 -24.19
C LEU A 414 -28.42 34.92 -24.88
N VAL A 415 -28.76 33.80 -25.54
CA VAL A 415 -28.66 33.61 -27.02
C VAL A 415 -29.23 32.23 -27.45
N SER A 416 -30.21 32.30 -28.37
CA SER A 416 -30.74 31.36 -29.39
C SER A 416 -31.02 29.88 -29.10
N GLU A 417 -32.32 29.55 -29.12
CA GLU A 417 -32.92 28.23 -29.34
C GLU A 417 -32.88 27.83 -30.83
N GLU A 418 -32.57 26.56 -31.11
CA GLU A 418 -33.14 25.83 -32.24
C GLU A 418 -34.07 24.74 -31.70
N LYS A 419 -35.30 24.78 -32.19
CA LYS A 419 -36.48 24.11 -31.65
C LYS A 419 -36.61 22.72 -32.27
N ILE A 420 -36.42 21.66 -31.48
CA ILE A 420 -36.91 20.31 -31.83
C ILE A 420 -38.29 20.16 -31.20
N VAL A 421 -39.20 19.67 -32.02
CA VAL A 421 -40.63 19.47 -31.76
C VAL A 421 -40.86 18.66 -30.49
N GLU A 422 -41.43 19.28 -29.46
CA GLU A 422 -42.05 18.58 -28.33
C GLU A 422 -43.28 17.82 -28.85
N SER A 423 -43.12 16.52 -29.06
CA SER A 423 -44.24 15.59 -28.94
C SER A 423 -44.48 15.37 -27.45
N SER A 424 -45.65 15.80 -26.98
CA SER A 424 -46.22 15.42 -25.68
C SER A 424 -46.36 13.90 -25.63
N ASP A 425 -45.35 13.21 -25.11
CA ASP A 425 -45.39 11.76 -24.96
C ASP A 425 -45.86 11.39 -23.56
N SER A 426 -46.77 10.43 -23.53
CA SER A 426 -47.53 9.99 -22.35
C SER A 426 -46.63 9.58 -21.17
N GLY A 427 -47.03 9.95 -19.95
CA GLY A 427 -46.37 9.72 -18.65
C GLY A 427 -46.08 8.26 -18.28
N THR A 428 -45.09 7.68 -18.95
CA THR A 428 -44.45 6.42 -18.56
C THR A 428 -42.97 6.66 -18.32
N ASP A 429 -42.47 6.27 -17.16
CA ASP A 429 -41.05 6.36 -16.84
C ASP A 429 -40.24 5.48 -17.82
N VAL A 430 -39.17 6.06 -18.39
CA VAL A 430 -38.22 5.37 -19.28
C VAL A 430 -36.81 5.54 -18.74
N PHE A 431 -36.05 4.45 -18.72
CA PHE A 431 -34.61 4.43 -18.52
C PHE A 431 -33.92 4.16 -19.85
N LYS A 432 -33.04 5.06 -20.28
CA LYS A 432 -32.17 4.83 -21.43
C LYS A 432 -30.74 4.59 -20.93
N LEU A 433 -30.21 3.41 -21.21
CA LEU A 433 -28.97 2.90 -20.65
C LEU A 433 -27.95 2.69 -21.78
N THR A 434 -26.83 3.39 -21.74
CA THR A 434 -25.73 3.22 -22.70
C THR A 434 -24.51 2.67 -21.98
N TYR A 435 -24.10 1.45 -22.34
CA TYR A 435 -22.89 0.84 -21.79
C TYR A 435 -21.66 1.39 -22.49
N LEU A 436 -20.67 1.87 -21.74
CA LEU A 436 -19.45 2.46 -22.28
C LEU A 436 -18.21 1.57 -22.08
N GLU A 437 -18.37 0.27 -21.78
CA GLU A 437 -17.31 -0.69 -21.43
C GLU A 437 -16.65 -0.45 -20.06
N GLY A 438 -16.15 -1.52 -19.44
CA GLY A 438 -15.65 -1.47 -18.06
C GLY A 438 -16.81 -1.28 -17.07
N ASN A 439 -16.60 -0.42 -16.08
CA ASN A 439 -17.66 0.05 -15.18
C ASN A 439 -18.41 1.29 -15.72
N SER A 440 -18.05 1.80 -16.91
CA SER A 440 -18.57 3.07 -17.40
C SER A 440 -19.96 2.96 -18.02
N TRP A 441 -20.85 3.86 -17.62
CA TRP A 441 -22.21 3.97 -18.18
C TRP A 441 -22.63 5.43 -18.39
N LEU A 442 -23.56 5.61 -19.32
CA LEU A 442 -24.37 6.83 -19.43
C LEU A 442 -25.85 6.44 -19.31
N TRP A 443 -26.51 6.97 -18.29
CA TRP A 443 -27.94 6.76 -18.05
C TRP A 443 -28.71 8.04 -18.30
N GLU A 444 -29.90 7.92 -18.86
CA GLU A 444 -30.87 9.01 -18.96
C GLU A 444 -32.18 8.56 -18.30
N VAL A 445 -32.60 9.30 -17.28
CA VAL A 445 -33.73 8.97 -16.41
C VAL A 445 -34.54 10.22 -16.17
N GLY A 446 -35.78 10.27 -16.65
CA GLY A 446 -36.63 11.46 -16.49
C GLY A 446 -35.98 12.74 -17.04
N GLY A 447 -35.20 12.63 -18.13
CA GLY A 447 -34.43 13.74 -18.70
C GLY A 447 -33.11 14.07 -18.01
N VAL A 448 -32.78 13.44 -16.87
CA VAL A 448 -31.47 13.61 -16.19
C VAL A 448 -30.44 12.67 -16.80
N ARG A 449 -29.34 13.22 -17.31
CA ARG A 449 -28.19 12.46 -17.84
C ARG A 449 -27.13 12.25 -16.77
N ILE A 450 -26.98 11.01 -16.34
CA ILE A 450 -26.07 10.56 -15.28
C ILE A 450 -24.91 9.79 -15.91
N LEU A 451 -23.69 10.33 -15.79
CA LEU A 451 -22.46 9.64 -16.17
C LEU A 451 -21.96 8.83 -14.97
N VAL A 452 -21.72 7.54 -15.15
CA VAL A 452 -21.34 6.62 -14.06
C VAL A 452 -19.94 6.06 -14.32
N ASP A 453 -19.06 6.16 -13.32
CA ASP A 453 -17.71 5.56 -13.30
C ASP A 453 -16.91 5.68 -14.63
N PRO A 454 -16.66 6.89 -15.13
CA PRO A 454 -16.14 7.07 -16.49
C PRO A 454 -14.64 6.79 -16.63
N ILE A 455 -14.29 5.83 -17.48
CA ILE A 455 -12.94 5.56 -17.96
C ILE A 455 -12.88 5.96 -19.44
N LEU A 456 -12.57 7.23 -19.74
CA LEU A 456 -12.64 7.79 -21.10
C LEU A 456 -11.30 8.39 -21.57
N VAL A 457 -10.31 8.48 -20.69
CA VAL A 457 -9.00 9.07 -21.00
C VAL A 457 -7.87 8.13 -20.57
N GLY A 458 -7.18 7.56 -21.56
CA GLY A 458 -6.11 6.60 -21.34
C GLY A 458 -6.62 5.23 -20.89
N ASN A 459 -5.68 4.31 -20.67
CA ASN A 459 -5.97 2.97 -20.19
C ASN A 459 -6.11 2.94 -18.65
N LEU A 460 -6.83 1.92 -18.17
CA LEU A 460 -6.91 1.57 -16.76
C LEU A 460 -5.65 0.81 -16.35
N ASP A 461 -4.87 1.36 -15.43
CA ASP A 461 -3.57 0.78 -15.03
C ASP A 461 -3.27 0.76 -13.53
N PHE A 462 -4.22 1.19 -12.68
CA PHE A 462 -4.05 1.28 -11.23
C PHE A 462 -2.77 2.03 -10.78
N GLY A 463 -2.24 2.93 -11.62
CA GLY A 463 -0.98 3.65 -11.40
C GLY A 463 0.30 2.81 -11.62
N ILE A 464 0.19 1.55 -12.06
CA ILE A 464 1.31 0.62 -12.28
C ILE A 464 1.14 -0.11 -13.64
N PRO A 465 1.43 0.56 -14.78
CA PRO A 465 1.14 0.03 -16.13
C PRO A 465 1.79 -1.31 -16.50
N TRP A 466 2.91 -1.67 -15.86
CA TRP A 466 3.55 -2.98 -16.11
C TRP A 466 2.85 -4.13 -15.37
N LEU A 467 2.12 -3.82 -14.29
CA LEU A 467 1.40 -4.79 -13.46
C LEU A 467 0.04 -5.12 -14.07
N TYR A 468 -0.68 -4.08 -14.50
CA TYR A 468 -1.97 -4.18 -15.17
C TYR A 468 -2.14 -2.97 -16.10
N ASP A 469 -2.57 -3.22 -17.32
CA ASP A 469 -2.90 -2.20 -18.32
C ASP A 469 -4.08 -2.72 -19.16
N ALA A 470 -5.23 -2.07 -19.07
CA ALA A 470 -6.46 -2.50 -19.73
C ALA A 470 -7.07 -1.37 -20.59
N ALA A 471 -7.24 -1.67 -21.88
CA ALA A 471 -7.88 -0.77 -22.85
C ALA A 471 -9.29 -1.26 -23.19
N LYS A 472 -10.18 -0.34 -23.56
CA LYS A 472 -11.50 -0.66 -24.13
C LYS A 472 -11.34 -1.48 -25.41
N LYS A 473 -12.24 -2.44 -25.66
CA LYS A 473 -12.21 -3.28 -26.86
C LYS A 473 -12.86 -2.59 -28.05
N PHE A 474 -14.03 -1.98 -27.84
CA PHE A 474 -14.90 -1.50 -28.91
C PHE A 474 -14.88 0.04 -29.04
N LEU A 475 -14.98 0.77 -27.93
CA LEU A 475 -15.07 2.22 -27.87
C LEU A 475 -13.70 2.91 -27.72
N LYS A 476 -12.68 2.40 -28.43
CA LYS A 476 -11.29 2.92 -28.36
C LYS A 476 -11.14 4.40 -28.70
N ASN A 477 -12.05 4.93 -29.54
CA ASN A 477 -12.02 6.30 -30.02
C ASN A 477 -13.02 7.23 -29.31
N PHE A 478 -13.86 6.69 -28.41
CA PHE A 478 -14.86 7.49 -27.69
C PHE A 478 -14.16 8.29 -26.59
N LYS A 479 -14.31 9.62 -26.65
CA LYS A 479 -13.60 10.59 -25.80
C LYS A 479 -14.60 11.42 -25.00
N LEU A 480 -14.06 12.22 -24.08
CA LEU A 480 -14.82 13.20 -23.30
C LEU A 480 -15.61 14.21 -24.18
N ASP A 481 -15.17 14.45 -25.42
CA ASP A 481 -15.84 15.35 -26.36
C ASP A 481 -17.02 14.73 -27.08
N ASP A 482 -17.14 13.41 -27.05
CA ASP A 482 -18.26 12.66 -27.62
C ASP A 482 -19.41 12.50 -26.62
N LEU A 483 -19.21 12.90 -25.36
CA LEU A 483 -20.26 12.88 -24.34
C LEU A 483 -21.33 13.94 -24.65
N PRO A 484 -22.62 13.60 -24.47
CA PRO A 484 -23.66 14.62 -24.42
C PRO A 484 -23.49 15.50 -23.18
N GLU A 485 -24.34 16.52 -23.04
CA GLU A 485 -24.42 17.28 -21.80
C GLU A 485 -24.69 16.35 -20.60
N ILE A 486 -23.94 16.50 -19.52
CA ILE A 486 -24.05 15.66 -18.33
C ILE A 486 -24.56 16.51 -17.17
N ASP A 487 -25.62 16.03 -16.52
CA ASP A 487 -26.24 16.72 -15.38
C ASP A 487 -25.65 16.26 -14.05
N CYS A 488 -25.26 14.99 -13.98
CA CYS A 488 -24.68 14.39 -12.78
C CYS A 488 -23.58 13.37 -13.10
N LEU A 489 -22.49 13.43 -12.34
CA LEU A 489 -21.50 12.35 -12.26
C LEU A 489 -21.82 11.48 -11.03
N LEU A 490 -21.92 10.17 -11.21
CA LEU A 490 -22.06 9.19 -10.15
C LEU A 490 -20.77 8.36 -10.06
N ILE A 491 -20.08 8.43 -8.92
CA ILE A 491 -18.91 7.58 -8.62
C ILE A 491 -19.29 6.54 -7.58
N THR A 492 -19.25 5.27 -7.96
CA THR A 492 -19.75 4.23 -7.06
C THR A 492 -18.73 3.81 -6.03
N GLN A 493 -17.46 3.73 -6.42
CA GLN A 493 -16.37 3.25 -5.58
C GLN A 493 -15.14 4.15 -5.65
N SER A 494 -14.26 4.05 -4.65
CA SER A 494 -13.01 4.84 -4.61
C SER A 494 -11.85 4.26 -5.42
N LEU A 495 -12.00 3.05 -5.98
CA LEU A 495 -10.97 2.34 -6.74
C LEU A 495 -10.79 2.91 -8.16
N ASP A 496 -9.59 2.74 -8.73
CA ASP A 496 -9.20 3.38 -10.01
C ASP A 496 -10.06 2.96 -11.21
N ASP A 497 -10.66 1.76 -11.18
CA ASP A 497 -11.59 1.24 -12.19
C ASP A 497 -13.02 1.81 -12.06
N HIS A 498 -13.23 2.71 -11.10
CA HIS A 498 -14.46 3.48 -10.90
C HIS A 498 -14.16 4.99 -10.87
N CYS A 499 -13.26 5.40 -9.97
CA CYS A 499 -12.83 6.77 -9.72
C CYS A 499 -11.58 7.14 -10.55
N HIS A 500 -11.66 6.96 -11.87
CA HIS A 500 -10.48 7.06 -12.74
C HIS A 500 -9.97 8.51 -12.90
N LEU A 501 -8.96 8.87 -12.11
CA LEU A 501 -8.43 10.24 -12.05
C LEU A 501 -7.96 10.82 -13.39
N LYS A 502 -7.48 9.98 -14.32
CA LYS A 502 -7.07 10.44 -15.66
C LYS A 502 -8.26 10.95 -16.48
N THR A 503 -9.45 10.36 -16.30
CA THR A 503 -10.70 10.87 -16.87
C THR A 503 -11.22 12.06 -16.09
N LEU A 504 -11.22 11.96 -14.76
CA LEU A 504 -11.92 12.93 -13.89
C LEU A 504 -11.26 14.32 -13.88
N LYS A 505 -9.94 14.41 -13.98
CA LYS A 505 -9.21 15.69 -14.03
C LYS A 505 -9.63 16.56 -15.23
N PRO A 506 -9.55 16.09 -16.49
CA PRO A 506 -10.01 16.88 -17.63
C PRO A 506 -11.54 17.06 -17.64
N LEU A 507 -12.31 16.09 -17.14
CA LEU A 507 -13.77 16.24 -17.00
C LEU A 507 -14.12 17.40 -16.05
N SER A 508 -13.44 17.52 -14.91
CA SER A 508 -13.70 18.60 -13.95
C SER A 508 -13.29 19.98 -14.47
N GLN A 509 -12.30 20.04 -15.36
CA GLN A 509 -11.95 21.26 -16.08
C GLN A 509 -13.01 21.63 -17.12
N LYS A 510 -13.57 20.64 -17.82
CA LYS A 510 -14.61 20.83 -18.83
C LYS A 510 -15.96 21.21 -18.20
N LEU A 511 -16.31 20.62 -17.06
CA LEU A 511 -17.58 20.81 -16.36
C LEU A 511 -17.34 21.16 -14.87
N PRO A 512 -16.86 22.37 -14.54
CA PRO A 512 -16.41 22.73 -13.18
C PRO A 512 -17.52 22.79 -12.13
N ASN A 513 -18.78 22.93 -12.56
CA ASN A 513 -19.95 23.00 -11.70
C ASN A 513 -20.77 21.69 -11.71
N LEU A 514 -20.26 20.64 -12.35
CA LEU A 514 -20.93 19.35 -12.45
C LEU A 514 -21.31 18.84 -11.06
N ARG A 515 -22.57 18.46 -10.88
CA ARG A 515 -23.02 17.80 -9.66
C ARG A 515 -22.41 16.41 -9.60
N VAL A 516 -21.73 16.08 -8.51
CA VAL A 516 -21.15 14.77 -8.28
C VAL A 516 -21.83 14.10 -7.09
N ILE A 517 -22.25 12.86 -7.25
CA ILE A 517 -22.74 12.00 -6.17
C ILE A 517 -21.75 10.84 -6.04
N SER A 518 -21.31 10.54 -4.82
CA SER A 518 -20.26 9.54 -4.62
C SER A 518 -20.31 8.82 -3.28
N THR A 519 -19.64 7.68 -3.21
CA THR A 519 -19.19 7.05 -1.95
C THR A 519 -18.31 8.01 -1.13
N PRO A 520 -18.45 8.06 0.21
CA PRO A 520 -17.56 8.80 1.10
C PRO A 520 -16.09 8.37 1.01
N ASN A 521 -15.81 7.15 0.54
CA ASN A 521 -14.44 6.65 0.38
C ASN A 521 -13.66 7.42 -0.70
N ALA A 522 -14.33 7.88 -1.76
CA ALA A 522 -13.70 8.64 -2.84
C ALA A 522 -13.43 10.12 -2.47
N LYS A 523 -13.76 10.55 -1.25
CA LYS A 523 -13.71 11.97 -0.85
C LYS A 523 -12.34 12.63 -1.06
N ALA A 524 -11.27 11.92 -0.70
CA ALA A 524 -9.91 12.45 -0.86
C ALA A 524 -9.50 12.64 -2.34
N LEU A 525 -10.12 11.87 -3.24
CA LEU A 525 -9.85 11.89 -4.68
C LEU A 525 -10.69 12.97 -5.40
N LEU A 526 -11.94 13.16 -4.97
CA LEU A 526 -12.90 14.03 -5.64
C LEU A 526 -12.91 15.47 -5.12
N ASP A 527 -12.68 15.71 -3.82
CA ASP A 527 -12.65 17.07 -3.24
C ASP A 527 -11.65 18.01 -3.94
N PRO A 528 -10.46 17.56 -4.41
CA PRO A 528 -9.56 18.41 -5.18
C PRO A 528 -10.02 18.73 -6.61
N LEU A 529 -10.97 17.97 -7.16
CA LEU A 529 -11.37 18.06 -8.57
C LEU A 529 -12.69 18.78 -8.78
N PHE A 530 -13.67 18.53 -7.90
CA PHE A 530 -15.04 19.03 -8.04
C PHE A 530 -15.49 19.81 -6.80
N SER A 531 -16.22 20.89 -7.03
CA SER A 531 -16.72 21.76 -5.95
C SER A 531 -18.10 21.36 -5.43
N ASN A 532 -18.89 20.65 -6.25
CA ASN A 532 -20.28 20.28 -5.98
C ASN A 532 -20.43 18.76 -5.79
N VAL A 533 -19.86 18.23 -4.70
CA VAL A 533 -19.86 16.79 -4.40
C VAL A 533 -20.76 16.47 -3.21
N THR A 534 -21.69 15.54 -3.40
CA THR A 534 -22.55 14.96 -2.37
C THR A 534 -22.10 13.53 -2.08
N TYR A 535 -21.60 13.30 -0.86
CA TYR A 535 -21.20 11.97 -0.42
C TYR A 535 -22.35 11.28 0.33
N LEU A 536 -22.73 10.07 -0.10
CA LEU A 536 -23.85 9.32 0.47
C LEU A 536 -23.35 8.07 1.20
N GLU A 537 -23.55 7.99 2.51
CA GLU A 537 -23.41 6.74 3.26
C GLU A 537 -24.58 5.78 2.89
N PRO A 538 -24.40 4.44 3.02
CA PRO A 538 -25.49 3.49 2.80
C PRO A 538 -26.78 3.87 3.56
N GLY A 539 -27.90 3.86 2.85
CA GLY A 539 -29.20 4.32 3.36
C GLY A 539 -29.52 5.78 3.07
N GLN A 540 -28.53 6.64 2.84
CA GLN A 540 -28.74 8.04 2.48
C GLN A 540 -29.14 8.19 1.01
N ALA A 541 -29.87 9.26 0.70
CA ALA A 541 -30.33 9.57 -0.64
C ALA A 541 -30.12 11.04 -0.99
N SER A 542 -29.97 11.30 -2.29
CA SER A 542 -29.95 12.63 -2.90
C SER A 542 -30.99 12.69 -4.00
N GLU A 543 -31.58 13.87 -4.23
CA GLU A 543 -32.60 14.08 -5.25
C GLU A 543 -32.14 15.14 -6.26
N ILE A 544 -32.32 14.83 -7.54
CA ILE A 544 -32.07 15.74 -8.65
C ILE A 544 -33.43 16.29 -9.10
N GLN A 545 -33.70 17.54 -8.73
CA GLN A 545 -34.92 18.25 -9.07
C GLN A 545 -34.96 18.63 -10.55
N LEU A 546 -36.08 18.36 -11.21
CA LEU A 546 -36.38 18.69 -12.59
C LEU A 546 -37.17 20.00 -12.69
N SER A 547 -37.20 20.59 -13.88
CA SER A 547 -37.87 21.87 -14.15
C SER A 547 -39.39 21.84 -13.92
N ASP A 548 -40.00 20.66 -14.01
CA ASP A 548 -41.43 20.41 -13.79
C ASP A 548 -41.79 20.17 -12.31
N GLY A 549 -40.79 20.18 -11.41
CA GLY A 549 -40.97 19.94 -9.97
C GLY A 549 -40.94 18.47 -9.56
N SER A 550 -40.74 17.54 -10.50
CA SER A 550 -40.47 16.14 -10.21
C SER A 550 -38.99 15.92 -9.85
N SER A 551 -38.61 14.75 -9.30
CA SER A 551 -37.22 14.49 -8.91
C SER A 551 -36.75 13.07 -9.16
N VAL A 552 -35.52 12.93 -9.67
CA VAL A 552 -34.83 11.63 -9.74
C VAL A 552 -34.13 11.39 -8.40
N LYS A 553 -34.47 10.29 -7.73
CA LYS A 553 -33.89 9.95 -6.42
C LYS A 553 -32.78 8.91 -6.56
N ILE A 554 -31.63 9.21 -5.99
CA ILE A 554 -30.45 8.33 -5.96
C ILE A 554 -30.17 7.98 -4.50
N GLN A 555 -30.28 6.70 -4.14
CA GLN A 555 -30.05 6.18 -2.79
C GLN A 555 -28.86 5.24 -2.78
N ALA A 556 -27.91 5.48 -1.88
CA ALA A 556 -26.76 4.59 -1.70
C ALA A 556 -27.17 3.32 -0.93
N THR A 557 -26.58 2.18 -1.32
CA THR A 557 -26.70 0.89 -0.65
C THR A 557 -25.31 0.37 -0.29
N ALA A 558 -25.19 -0.45 0.74
CA ALA A 558 -23.91 -1.06 1.08
C ALA A 558 -23.53 -2.11 0.02
N GLY A 559 -22.36 -1.91 -0.59
CA GLY A 559 -21.70 -2.85 -1.47
C GLY A 559 -20.49 -3.50 -0.77
N PRO A 560 -19.45 -3.92 -1.52
CA PRO A 560 -18.30 -4.63 -0.97
C PRO A 560 -17.43 -3.76 -0.04
N VAL A 561 -16.83 -4.41 0.97
CA VAL A 561 -15.77 -3.81 1.79
C VAL A 561 -14.42 -4.22 1.20
N PHE A 562 -13.85 -3.35 0.34
CA PHE A 562 -12.51 -3.56 -0.21
C PHE A 562 -11.46 -2.98 0.74
N GLY A 563 -10.90 -3.85 1.58
CA GLY A 563 -9.91 -3.48 2.58
C GLY A 563 -10.15 -4.20 3.91
N PRO A 564 -9.62 -3.68 5.03
CA PRO A 564 -9.90 -4.26 6.33
C PRO A 564 -11.40 -4.27 6.65
N PRO A 565 -11.93 -5.23 7.41
CA PRO A 565 -13.38 -5.39 7.63
C PRO A 565 -14.06 -4.22 8.36
N TRP A 566 -13.29 -3.28 8.92
CA TRP A 566 -13.78 -2.04 9.54
C TRP A 566 -13.78 -0.83 8.59
N GLN A 567 -13.29 -0.99 7.36
CA GLN A 567 -13.42 0.03 6.32
C GLN A 567 -14.90 0.16 5.94
N ARG A 568 -15.28 1.37 5.55
CA ARG A 568 -16.64 1.61 5.07
C ARG A 568 -16.88 0.80 3.79
N PRO A 569 -18.05 0.18 3.63
CA PRO A 569 -18.40 -0.44 2.36
C PRO A 569 -18.36 0.61 1.24
N GLU A 570 -18.02 0.16 0.04
CA GLU A 570 -18.32 0.93 -1.15
C GLU A 570 -19.82 0.91 -1.43
N ASN A 571 -20.28 1.70 -2.41
CA ASN A 571 -21.70 1.86 -2.65
C ASN A 571 -22.18 1.12 -3.91
N GLY A 572 -23.28 0.41 -3.77
CA GLY A 572 -24.27 0.23 -4.84
C GLY A 572 -25.29 1.38 -4.80
N TYR A 573 -26.17 1.48 -5.81
CA TYR A 573 -27.18 2.55 -5.87
C TYR A 573 -28.54 2.08 -6.35
N LEU A 574 -29.59 2.58 -5.70
CA LEU A 574 -30.96 2.58 -6.19
C LEU A 574 -31.28 3.93 -6.83
N VAL A 575 -31.69 3.92 -8.09
CA VAL A 575 -32.13 5.11 -8.83
C VAL A 575 -33.61 4.96 -9.12
N THR A 576 -34.42 5.90 -8.62
CA THR A 576 -35.87 5.93 -8.81
C THR A 576 -36.23 7.04 -9.79
N SER A 577 -37.02 6.71 -10.81
CA SER A 577 -37.55 7.67 -11.78
C SER A 577 -38.51 8.68 -11.13
N PRO A 578 -38.80 9.81 -11.81
CA PRO A 578 -39.57 10.88 -11.19
C PRO A 578 -41.00 10.49 -10.79
N GLU A 579 -41.71 9.68 -11.58
CA GLU A 579 -43.03 9.18 -11.19
C GLU A 579 -42.96 7.95 -10.26
N GLY A 580 -41.75 7.43 -10.03
CA GLY A 580 -41.49 6.28 -9.17
C GLY A 580 -42.01 4.95 -9.72
N GLN A 581 -42.41 4.89 -10.99
CA GLN A 581 -42.93 3.69 -11.66
C GLN A 581 -41.81 2.68 -11.97
N LEU A 582 -40.57 3.16 -12.17
CA LEU A 582 -39.39 2.33 -12.39
C LEU A 582 -38.29 2.61 -11.37
N ARG A 583 -37.61 1.53 -10.96
CA ARG A 583 -36.41 1.62 -10.12
C ARG A 583 -35.29 0.78 -10.69
N LEU A 584 -34.11 1.37 -10.79
CA LEU A 584 -32.87 0.72 -11.19
C LEU A 584 -32.01 0.46 -9.95
N TYR A 585 -31.47 -0.75 -9.85
CA TYR A 585 -30.41 -1.08 -8.91
C TYR A 585 -29.11 -1.33 -9.67
N TYR A 586 -28.04 -0.69 -9.24
CA TYR A 586 -26.70 -0.88 -9.79
C TYR A 586 -25.75 -1.37 -8.70
N GLU A 587 -25.15 -2.53 -8.93
CA GLU A 587 -24.10 -3.11 -8.09
C GLU A 587 -22.96 -3.63 -8.99
N PRO A 588 -21.82 -2.91 -9.07
CA PRO A 588 -20.79 -3.21 -10.06
C PRO A 588 -19.97 -4.48 -9.81
N HIS A 589 -20.06 -5.13 -8.65
CA HIS A 589 -19.30 -6.36 -8.35
C HIS A 589 -20.17 -7.56 -7.99
N CYS A 590 -21.50 -7.40 -8.04
CA CYS A 590 -22.47 -8.38 -7.56
C CYS A 590 -22.26 -8.78 -6.08
N VAL A 591 -21.77 -7.84 -5.25
CA VAL A 591 -21.58 -8.00 -3.81
C VAL A 591 -22.41 -6.97 -3.07
N TYR A 592 -23.42 -7.40 -2.32
CA TYR A 592 -24.44 -6.54 -1.74
C TYR A 592 -24.86 -7.01 -0.34
N ASP A 593 -25.36 -6.08 0.48
CA ASP A 593 -25.99 -6.40 1.76
C ASP A 593 -27.43 -6.90 1.57
N GLU A 594 -27.62 -8.21 1.65
CA GLU A 594 -28.93 -8.87 1.55
C GLU A 594 -29.95 -8.33 2.54
N ASN A 595 -29.56 -8.08 3.80
CA ASN A 595 -30.48 -7.60 4.84
C ASN A 595 -30.98 -6.20 4.52
N PHE A 596 -30.10 -5.36 3.95
CA PHE A 596 -30.47 -4.03 3.51
C PHE A 596 -31.46 -4.07 2.34
N LEU A 597 -31.30 -5.02 1.41
CA LEU A 597 -32.10 -5.15 0.20
C LEU A 597 -33.38 -5.97 0.35
N GLU A 598 -33.53 -6.79 1.40
CA GLU A 598 -34.66 -7.71 1.59
C GLU A 598 -36.05 -7.04 1.48
N ASN A 599 -36.15 -5.77 1.89
CA ASN A 599 -37.38 -4.99 1.84
C ASN A 599 -37.36 -3.91 0.74
N LYS A 600 -36.49 -4.06 -0.26
CA LYS A 600 -36.35 -3.16 -1.41
C LYS A 600 -36.85 -3.85 -2.67
N ARG A 601 -37.18 -3.03 -3.67
CA ARG A 601 -37.63 -3.49 -4.99
C ARG A 601 -36.92 -2.66 -6.05
N ALA A 602 -36.45 -3.34 -7.09
CA ALA A 602 -35.91 -2.72 -8.30
C ALA A 602 -36.46 -3.46 -9.52
N ASP A 603 -36.98 -2.73 -10.49
CA ASP A 603 -37.47 -3.29 -11.76
C ASP A 603 -36.32 -3.63 -12.69
N ILE A 604 -35.23 -2.86 -12.64
CA ILE A 604 -34.02 -3.01 -13.46
C ILE A 604 -32.85 -3.32 -12.53
N VAL A 605 -32.07 -4.36 -12.82
CA VAL A 605 -30.82 -4.67 -12.12
C VAL A 605 -29.66 -4.65 -13.12
N ILE A 606 -28.67 -3.79 -12.88
CA ILE A 606 -27.41 -3.76 -13.60
C ILE A 606 -26.33 -4.35 -12.68
N THR A 607 -25.76 -5.49 -13.06
CA THR A 607 -24.74 -6.21 -12.28
C THR A 607 -23.91 -7.12 -13.19
N PRO A 608 -22.66 -7.46 -12.83
CA PRO A 608 -21.93 -8.51 -13.52
C PRO A 608 -22.63 -9.86 -13.38
N VAL A 609 -22.50 -10.69 -14.41
CA VAL A 609 -23.02 -12.07 -14.41
C VAL A 609 -21.93 -13.10 -14.71
N ILE A 610 -20.71 -12.67 -15.01
CA ILE A 610 -19.57 -13.55 -15.23
C ILE A 610 -18.62 -13.35 -14.04
N LYS A 611 -18.26 -14.44 -13.37
CA LYS A 611 -17.39 -14.39 -12.21
C LYS A 611 -15.97 -14.09 -12.65
N GLN A 612 -15.27 -13.21 -11.93
CA GLN A 612 -13.84 -12.98 -12.12
C GLN A 612 -13.08 -13.37 -10.86
N LEU A 613 -12.05 -14.18 -11.06
CA LEU A 613 -11.26 -14.76 -9.98
C LEU A 613 -9.79 -14.38 -10.14
N LEU A 614 -9.14 -14.06 -9.03
CA LEU A 614 -7.69 -14.21 -8.87
C LEU A 614 -7.44 -15.48 -8.05
N PRO A 615 -6.22 -16.04 -8.03
CA PRO A 615 -5.90 -17.18 -7.18
C PRO A 615 -6.30 -16.92 -5.71
N ASN A 616 -7.33 -17.62 -5.24
CA ASN A 616 -7.92 -17.52 -3.88
C ASN A 616 -8.72 -16.22 -3.56
N PHE A 617 -9.11 -15.41 -4.55
CA PHE A 617 -9.93 -14.21 -4.32
C PHE A 617 -11.00 -14.04 -5.41
N THR A 618 -12.26 -13.80 -5.02
CA THR A 618 -13.32 -13.44 -5.96
C THR A 618 -13.33 -11.93 -6.15
N LEU A 619 -12.93 -11.47 -7.33
CA LEU A 619 -12.96 -10.05 -7.69
C LEU A 619 -14.38 -9.58 -7.99
N VAL A 620 -15.11 -10.40 -8.75
CA VAL A 620 -16.48 -10.13 -9.20
C VAL A 620 -17.29 -11.40 -8.99
N SER A 621 -18.40 -11.29 -8.26
CA SER A 621 -19.34 -12.39 -8.03
C SER A 621 -20.13 -12.74 -9.29
N GLY A 622 -20.64 -13.97 -9.34
CA GLY A 622 -21.03 -14.63 -10.60
C GLY A 622 -22.53 -14.80 -10.80
N GLN A 623 -22.86 -15.84 -11.56
CA GLN A 623 -24.17 -16.08 -12.16
C GLN A 623 -25.23 -16.36 -11.09
N GLU A 624 -24.91 -17.22 -10.13
CA GLU A 624 -25.80 -17.60 -9.05
C GLU A 624 -26.11 -16.40 -8.14
N ASP A 625 -25.10 -15.59 -7.83
CA ASP A 625 -25.23 -14.39 -7.00
C ASP A 625 -26.09 -13.32 -7.69
N ALA A 626 -25.95 -13.17 -9.01
CA ALA A 626 -26.74 -12.26 -9.83
C ALA A 626 -28.21 -12.69 -9.93
N VAL A 627 -28.48 -14.00 -10.06
CA VAL A 627 -29.85 -14.53 -10.01
C VAL A 627 -30.46 -14.31 -8.63
N ARG A 628 -29.69 -14.57 -7.57
CA ARG A 628 -30.13 -14.34 -6.19
C ARG A 628 -30.46 -12.86 -5.93
N LEU A 629 -29.63 -11.94 -6.42
CA LEU A 629 -29.88 -10.50 -6.35
C LEU A 629 -31.16 -10.11 -7.07
N SER A 630 -31.31 -10.61 -8.31
CA SER A 630 -32.47 -10.35 -9.15
C SER A 630 -33.76 -10.84 -8.49
N LYS A 631 -33.70 -12.00 -7.84
CA LYS A 631 -34.82 -12.59 -7.10
C LYS A 631 -35.16 -11.79 -5.85
N LEU A 632 -34.14 -11.38 -5.08
CA LEU A 632 -34.30 -10.56 -3.88
C LEU A 632 -35.02 -9.25 -4.19
N LEU A 633 -34.64 -8.58 -5.28
CA LEU A 633 -35.21 -7.29 -5.70
C LEU A 633 -36.48 -7.40 -6.56
N GLN A 634 -36.90 -8.62 -6.91
CA GLN A 634 -38.03 -8.89 -7.80
C GLN A 634 -37.87 -8.19 -9.15
N ALA A 635 -36.68 -8.30 -9.72
CA ALA A 635 -36.28 -7.66 -10.97
C ALA A 635 -37.09 -8.18 -12.16
N LYS A 636 -37.50 -7.25 -13.04
CA LYS A 636 -38.15 -7.55 -14.32
C LYS A 636 -37.16 -7.54 -15.46
N PHE A 637 -36.14 -6.69 -15.38
CA PHE A 637 -35.10 -6.54 -16.38
C PHE A 637 -33.73 -6.71 -15.73
N ILE A 638 -32.92 -7.63 -16.25
CA ILE A 638 -31.53 -7.79 -15.84
C ILE A 638 -30.66 -7.35 -16.99
N VAL A 639 -29.80 -6.35 -16.74
CA VAL A 639 -28.85 -5.82 -17.71
C VAL A 639 -27.45 -6.28 -17.30
N PRO A 640 -26.97 -7.41 -17.83
CA PRO A 640 -25.65 -7.93 -17.47
C PRO A 640 -24.56 -6.97 -17.95
N MET A 641 -23.58 -6.69 -17.10
CA MET A 641 -22.39 -5.93 -17.47
C MET A 641 -21.15 -6.82 -17.57
N GLN A 642 -20.24 -6.48 -18.49
CA GLN A 642 -19.00 -7.21 -18.72
C GLN A 642 -17.81 -6.32 -18.35
N ASN A 643 -17.72 -5.93 -17.09
CA ASN A 643 -16.76 -4.93 -16.62
C ASN A 643 -15.29 -5.32 -16.80
N GLY A 644 -14.95 -6.61 -16.78
CA GLY A 644 -13.60 -7.05 -17.09
C GLY A 644 -13.36 -7.51 -18.53
N ASP A 645 -14.32 -7.29 -19.45
CA ASP A 645 -14.12 -7.56 -20.89
C ASP A 645 -13.32 -6.43 -21.57
N LEU A 646 -12.07 -6.28 -21.15
CA LEU A 646 -11.12 -5.28 -21.65
C LEU A 646 -9.92 -5.96 -22.33
N ASP A 647 -9.29 -5.26 -23.28
CA ASP A 647 -8.00 -5.67 -23.86
C ASP A 647 -6.90 -5.43 -22.80
N SER A 648 -6.68 -6.42 -21.92
CA SER A 648 -5.76 -6.32 -20.79
C SER A 648 -4.41 -7.00 -21.03
N LYS A 649 -3.34 -6.41 -20.48
CA LYS A 649 -1.96 -6.89 -20.49
C LYS A 649 -1.32 -6.66 -19.12
N GLY A 650 -0.23 -7.39 -18.85
CA GLY A 650 0.51 -7.30 -17.60
C GLY A 650 0.49 -8.61 -16.80
N LEU A 651 1.13 -8.59 -15.64
CA LEU A 651 1.24 -9.77 -14.78
C LEU A 651 -0.13 -10.16 -14.19
N LEU A 652 -0.92 -9.18 -13.71
CA LEU A 652 -2.22 -9.45 -13.11
C LEU A 652 -3.24 -9.98 -14.11
N SER A 653 -3.23 -9.52 -15.36
CA SER A 653 -4.16 -10.01 -16.39
C SER A 653 -3.94 -11.51 -16.70
N SER A 654 -2.71 -12.02 -16.53
CA SER A 654 -2.41 -13.44 -16.71
C SER A 654 -2.91 -14.35 -15.58
N LEU A 655 -3.32 -13.76 -14.46
CA LEU A 655 -3.79 -14.46 -13.26
C LEU A 655 -5.31 -14.42 -13.10
N ILE A 656 -6.02 -13.60 -13.89
CA ILE A 656 -7.47 -13.47 -13.80
C ILE A 656 -8.13 -14.60 -14.60
N GLU A 657 -8.95 -15.40 -13.92
CA GLU A 657 -9.76 -16.45 -14.52
C GLU A 657 -11.23 -16.00 -14.57
N ALA A 658 -11.87 -16.15 -15.73
CA ALA A 658 -13.30 -15.90 -15.91
C ALA A 658 -14.07 -17.22 -15.79
N GLN A 659 -15.12 -17.26 -14.97
CA GLN A 659 -15.99 -18.42 -14.81
C GLN A 659 -17.44 -18.07 -15.10
N GLY A 660 -18.06 -18.90 -15.93
CA GLY A 660 -19.44 -18.75 -16.37
C GLY A 660 -19.63 -18.06 -17.72
N THR A 661 -20.83 -18.19 -18.29
CA THR A 661 -21.26 -17.49 -19.50
C THR A 661 -22.63 -16.83 -19.30
N ILE A 662 -23.00 -15.95 -20.23
CA ILE A 662 -24.32 -15.30 -20.25
C ILE A 662 -25.43 -16.35 -20.50
N GLU A 663 -25.16 -17.38 -21.30
CA GLU A 663 -26.12 -18.45 -21.61
C GLU A 663 -26.47 -19.25 -20.36
N SER A 664 -25.48 -19.67 -19.58
CA SER A 664 -25.74 -20.39 -18.34
C SER A 664 -26.39 -19.49 -17.28
N PHE A 665 -26.08 -18.19 -17.26
CA PHE A 665 -26.82 -17.23 -16.44
C PHE A 665 -28.31 -17.17 -16.83
N LYS A 666 -28.61 -17.03 -18.13
CA LYS A 666 -29.99 -17.02 -18.65
C LYS A 666 -30.73 -18.31 -18.30
N GLU A 667 -30.06 -19.45 -18.37
CA GLU A 667 -30.64 -20.74 -18.00
C GLU A 667 -31.06 -20.78 -16.53
N ILE A 668 -30.18 -20.38 -15.60
CA ILE A 668 -30.47 -20.34 -14.17
C ILE A 668 -31.58 -19.30 -13.88
N LEU A 669 -31.50 -18.11 -14.50
CA LEU A 669 -32.49 -17.06 -14.33
C LEU A 669 -33.88 -17.51 -14.76
N SER A 670 -34.00 -18.18 -15.92
CA SER A 670 -35.30 -18.65 -16.43
C SER A 670 -36.01 -19.66 -15.52
N LYS A 671 -35.25 -20.38 -14.69
CA LYS A 671 -35.79 -21.34 -13.69
C LYS A 671 -36.28 -20.63 -12.43
N GLU A 672 -35.58 -19.59 -11.99
CA GLU A 672 -35.87 -18.88 -10.73
C GLU A 672 -36.80 -17.68 -10.89
N LEU A 673 -36.75 -17.01 -12.05
CA LEU A 673 -37.51 -15.81 -12.43
C LEU A 673 -37.95 -15.91 -13.91
N PRO A 674 -38.98 -16.71 -14.22
CA PRO A 674 -39.39 -16.98 -15.60
C PRO A 674 -39.90 -15.74 -16.36
N ASP A 675 -40.43 -14.75 -15.63
CA ASP A 675 -40.97 -13.52 -16.21
C ASP A 675 -39.92 -12.42 -16.39
N ALA A 676 -38.68 -12.64 -15.92
CA ALA A 676 -37.61 -11.66 -16.02
C ALA A 676 -36.93 -11.71 -17.40
N LYS A 677 -36.68 -10.54 -17.97
CA LYS A 677 -36.04 -10.37 -19.27
C LYS A 677 -34.57 -9.98 -19.11
N VAL A 678 -33.67 -10.73 -19.75
CA VAL A 678 -32.27 -10.32 -19.89
C VAL A 678 -32.14 -9.34 -21.05
N VAL A 679 -31.50 -8.20 -20.80
CA VAL A 679 -31.30 -7.12 -21.77
C VAL A 679 -29.79 -6.90 -21.92
N GLU A 680 -29.20 -7.53 -22.94
CA GLU A 680 -27.75 -7.45 -23.16
C GLU A 680 -27.36 -6.12 -23.80
N PRO A 681 -26.55 -5.29 -23.11
CA PRO A 681 -26.12 -4.02 -23.65
C PRO A 681 -25.06 -4.23 -24.74
N THR A 682 -25.18 -3.49 -25.84
CA THR A 682 -24.09 -3.35 -26.83
C THR A 682 -23.33 -2.07 -26.53
N ALA A 683 -21.99 -2.13 -26.48
CA ALA A 683 -21.15 -0.97 -26.17
C ALA A 683 -21.46 0.21 -27.12
N GLY A 684 -21.76 1.38 -26.53
CA GLY A 684 -22.08 2.61 -27.25
C GLY A 684 -23.49 2.69 -27.84
N VAL A 685 -24.30 1.64 -27.72
CA VAL A 685 -25.68 1.62 -28.23
C VAL A 685 -26.66 1.79 -27.06
N PRO A 686 -27.53 2.82 -27.07
CA PRO A 686 -28.50 3.02 -26.01
C PRO A 686 -29.58 1.93 -26.05
N VAL A 687 -29.96 1.45 -24.88
CA VAL A 687 -31.09 0.53 -24.68
C VAL A 687 -32.15 1.19 -23.82
N GLU A 688 -33.40 1.19 -24.30
CA GLU A 688 -34.53 1.79 -23.59
C GLU A 688 -35.36 0.72 -22.86
N ILE A 689 -35.67 1.00 -21.60
CA ILE A 689 -36.50 0.16 -20.74
C ILE A 689 -37.61 1.05 -20.19
N SER A 690 -38.85 0.76 -20.57
CA SER A 690 -40.04 1.51 -20.16
C SER A 690 -40.86 0.75 -19.12
N ALA A 691 -41.64 1.49 -18.32
CA ALA A 691 -42.62 0.88 -17.43
C ALA A 691 -43.60 0.01 -18.24
N PRO A 692 -44.02 -1.17 -17.73
CA PRO A 692 -45.05 -1.94 -18.39
C PRO A 692 -46.34 -1.11 -18.43
N MET A 693 -46.92 -0.93 -19.63
CA MET A 693 -48.22 -0.26 -19.75
C MET A 693 -49.24 -1.07 -18.96
N ASN A 694 -49.88 -0.43 -17.97
CA ASN A 694 -51.01 -1.03 -17.28
C ASN A 694 -52.09 -1.33 -18.32
N SER A 695 -52.31 -2.62 -18.62
CA SER A 695 -53.54 -3.04 -19.29
C SER A 695 -54.65 -2.84 -18.26
N SER A 696 -55.49 -1.83 -18.51
CA SER A 696 -56.74 -1.58 -17.80
C SER A 696 -57.69 -2.75 -17.87
#